data_AF-A0A9D6ELJ5-F1
#
_entry.id   AF-A0A9D6ELJ5-F1
#
_cell.length_a   1.000
_cell.length_b   1.000
_cell.length_c   1.000
_cell.angle_alpha   90.00
_cell.angle_beta   90.00
_cell.angle_gamma   90.00
#
_symmetry.space_group_name_H-M   'P 1'
#
loop_
_entity.id
_entity.type
_entity.pdbx_description
1 polymer ?
#
loop_
_entity_poly.entity_id
_entity_poly.type
_entity_poly.pdbx_seq_one_letter_code
_entity_poly.pdbx_strand_id
1 'polypeptide(L)'
;DVIEMNPYPLPEIDATVKSNRRIGLGIMGWADLLFIMGIPYDSQEALDLAEQIMAFVKEQGHDQSAKLAEERGPFPNWSRSIYKHGRPMRNSTVTTIAPTGTISMIAGCSSGIEPIFALAFEHRVKQPDGERVLPFVNEVFERLAREQSFYSEALMQEVLKRGSLHGIPGMPERAQQVFKTSHEIPYEWHVRHQAAFQMYTDNGVSKCVTGDTLIFTDRGILRIQDLYRGESSGAFSPIELKVADWTGLEPADLFYFGGKRDVVALEADLGFSLRATPNHRLRVMANGEIVWRRMDEIRVGDSLVVPYGFDVYGHLHDLGAIYGAQYRPAERTNAVRLQWPKKITTDLARLIGYLIADGGFNENQVIFTQKDDAVTEDYRQVMQRRFGVEPRVGLDPRRENLKQVVVNSRDLIAFFADYLGTGDRAETKRTPRCILASGPEVMKEYVRGLTLDGYVSERGRVVVLGTVSRQLAEEVQALLLNLGIVARLETKGIHYEYRHVENRKDACYEVVVLSKFRRAFLERIGFAEDRKQTRARKHLGQQSHPDTHYVVPGVRPLAVTLARAKMAEASSRKLQDWLHSFMTADAEITEETIIWLLDITRELKETSEWKTLSSVANRKVMYTPVTRLWSDKDEVFDLQVPSTHSFITNGLISHNTINLPNAASEEDVASAYLLAWKLNCLGITVFRDGCKGDQVLNVGIGAKTKKEEVAAPTTGPAVIKPRPHSLHGLTYRMETPIGTAFITVNETTDGEPFEVFVQVGKGGSDTMAVAEALGRLISLGLRLPSPFSAGRRLEEVINQLSRIGGGQPTGFGPSKVLSLPDALARTLAEYLGHVKPDAAEEGNGSRPHRIGDLCKECGQATFIYEEGCKKCLSCGYNEC
;
A
#
# COMPACT_ATOMS: atom_id res chain seq x y z
N ASP A 1 23.24 30.64 -17.31
CA ASP A 1 24.10 29.84 -18.22
C ASP A 1 23.87 28.35 -18.10
N VAL A 2 23.78 27.75 -16.89
CA VAL A 2 23.41 26.32 -16.72
C VAL A 2 22.20 25.89 -17.56
N ILE A 3 21.10 26.65 -17.55
CA ILE A 3 19.88 26.40 -18.35
C ILE A 3 20.12 26.38 -19.88
N GLU A 4 21.17 27.03 -20.37
CA GLU A 4 21.50 27.05 -21.81
C GLU A 4 22.47 25.93 -22.20
N MET A 5 23.37 25.55 -21.30
CA MET A 5 24.43 24.55 -21.56
C MET A 5 24.06 23.12 -21.15
N ASN A 6 23.11 22.95 -20.22
CA ASN A 6 22.74 21.62 -19.73
C ASN A 6 21.98 20.82 -20.80
N PRO A 7 22.46 19.64 -21.23
CA PRO A 7 21.74 18.81 -22.17
C PRO A 7 20.53 18.15 -21.47
N TYR A 8 19.33 18.64 -21.76
CA TYR A 8 18.10 18.03 -21.24
C TYR A 8 17.77 16.75 -22.04
N PRO A 9 17.40 15.62 -21.39
CA PRO A 9 17.19 14.35 -22.09
C PRO A 9 16.04 14.32 -23.11
N LEU A 10 15.12 15.29 -23.06
CA LEU A 10 13.94 15.38 -23.91
C LEU A 10 13.72 16.84 -24.37
N PRO A 11 13.39 17.10 -25.65
CA PRO A 11 13.13 18.46 -26.16
C PRO A 11 12.00 19.21 -25.42
N GLU A 12 11.00 18.49 -24.90
CA GLU A 12 9.88 19.05 -24.14
C GLU A 12 10.35 19.58 -22.78
N ILE A 13 11.34 18.93 -22.17
CA ILE A 13 11.99 19.41 -20.94
C ILE A 13 12.84 20.63 -21.27
N ASP A 14 13.63 20.61 -22.35
CA ASP A 14 14.41 21.76 -22.81
C ASP A 14 13.52 23.00 -23.02
N ALA A 15 12.42 22.85 -23.77
CA ALA A 15 11.44 23.90 -24.01
C ALA A 15 10.74 24.38 -22.73
N THR A 16 10.38 23.47 -21.82
CA THR A 16 9.71 23.82 -20.54
C THR A 16 10.66 24.56 -19.60
N VAL A 17 11.93 24.15 -19.53
CA VAL A 17 12.94 24.79 -18.69
C VAL A 17 13.41 26.11 -19.30
N LYS A 18 13.59 26.23 -20.62
CA LYS A 18 13.95 27.50 -21.27
C LYS A 18 12.82 28.53 -21.33
N SER A 19 11.54 28.11 -21.30
CA SER A 19 10.38 29.03 -21.30
C SER A 19 10.03 29.60 -19.92
N ASN A 20 10.25 28.82 -18.83
CA ASN A 20 9.98 29.24 -17.45
C ASN A 20 11.24 29.64 -16.68
N ARG A 21 12.39 29.06 -17.03
CA ARG A 21 13.72 29.40 -16.50
C ARG A 21 13.80 29.33 -14.98
N ARG A 22 13.12 28.35 -14.38
CA ARG A 22 13.15 28.12 -12.92
C ARG A 22 14.57 27.80 -12.46
N ILE A 23 15.01 28.50 -11.43
CA ILE A 23 16.18 28.14 -10.62
C ILE A 23 15.75 28.07 -9.15
N GLY A 24 16.63 27.51 -8.31
CA GLY A 24 16.45 27.39 -6.88
C GLY A 24 17.76 27.65 -6.17
N LEU A 25 18.04 28.92 -5.89
CA LEU A 25 19.07 29.36 -4.98
C LEU A 25 18.59 29.07 -3.55
N GLY A 26 19.35 28.25 -2.84
CA GLY A 26 19.15 27.95 -1.42
C GLY A 26 20.47 28.12 -0.67
N ILE A 27 20.46 27.83 0.64
CA ILE A 27 21.63 27.91 1.50
C ILE A 27 21.92 26.56 2.18
N MET A 28 23.13 26.43 2.73
CA MET A 28 23.57 25.33 3.61
C MET A 28 24.59 25.87 4.62
N GLY A 29 24.93 25.09 5.66
CA GLY A 29 25.82 25.54 6.73
C GLY A 29 25.18 26.51 7.74
N TRP A 30 23.85 26.56 7.82
CA TRP A 30 23.13 27.47 8.71
C TRP A 30 23.48 27.27 10.20
N ALA A 31 23.60 26.02 10.65
CA ALA A 31 23.98 25.72 12.04
C ALA A 31 25.43 26.14 12.34
N ASP A 32 26.34 25.96 11.39
CA ASP A 32 27.74 26.36 11.54
C ASP A 32 27.91 27.89 11.60
N LEU A 33 27.09 28.64 10.85
CA LEU A 33 27.07 30.10 10.93
C LEU A 33 26.63 30.57 12.32
N LEU A 34 25.55 30.00 12.87
CA LEU A 34 25.08 30.27 14.23
C LEU A 34 26.15 29.93 15.28
N PHE A 35 26.86 28.80 15.11
CA PHE A 35 28.00 28.42 15.97
C PHE A 35 29.13 29.45 15.92
N ILE A 36 29.53 29.91 14.73
CA ILE A 36 30.58 30.93 14.53
C ILE A 36 30.18 32.26 15.16
N MET A 37 28.91 32.65 15.07
CA MET A 37 28.39 33.88 15.69
C MET A 37 28.12 33.74 17.18
N GLY A 38 28.16 32.53 17.74
CA GLY A 38 27.88 32.26 19.15
C GLY A 38 26.41 32.46 19.53
N ILE A 39 25.50 32.18 18.58
CA ILE A 39 24.04 32.33 18.67
C ILE A 39 23.41 30.92 18.82
N PRO A 40 22.54 30.67 19.82
CA PRO A 40 21.77 29.41 19.90
C PRO A 40 20.75 29.27 18.77
N TYR A 41 20.59 28.07 18.22
CA TYR A 41 19.55 27.79 17.21
C TYR A 41 18.13 28.00 17.77
N ASP A 42 17.88 27.72 19.05
CA ASP A 42 16.59 27.97 19.71
C ASP A 42 16.46 29.38 20.28
N SER A 43 16.84 30.40 19.49
CA SER A 43 16.77 31.82 19.86
C SER A 43 16.03 32.67 18.82
N GLN A 44 15.49 33.81 19.27
CA GLN A 44 14.91 34.81 18.35
C GLN A 44 15.99 35.47 17.48
N GLU A 45 17.21 35.64 18.01
CA GLU A 45 18.35 36.20 17.27
C GLU A 45 18.71 35.34 16.03
N ALA A 46 18.59 34.01 16.14
CA ALA A 46 18.71 33.11 14.99
C ALA A 46 17.59 33.30 13.95
N LEU A 47 16.34 33.50 14.38
CA LEU A 47 15.21 33.74 13.49
C LEU A 47 15.32 35.08 12.75
N ASP A 48 15.67 36.15 13.48
CA ASP A 48 15.86 37.48 12.92
C ASP A 48 17.00 37.49 11.88
N LEU A 49 18.08 36.74 12.15
CA LEU A 49 19.19 36.53 11.22
C LEU A 49 18.79 35.65 10.01
N ALA A 50 17.98 34.61 10.22
CA ALA A 50 17.45 33.77 9.14
C ALA A 50 16.59 34.59 8.15
N GLU A 51 15.71 35.45 8.67
CA GLU A 51 14.94 36.39 7.86
C GLU A 51 15.86 37.37 7.12
N GLN A 52 16.82 38.00 7.80
CA GLN A 52 17.77 38.94 7.16
C GLN A 52 18.56 38.30 6.01
N ILE A 53 19.11 37.10 6.24
CA ILE A 53 19.89 36.38 5.23
C ILE A 53 19.01 35.98 4.05
N MET A 54 17.83 35.40 4.30
CA MET A 54 16.99 34.91 3.20
C MET A 54 16.30 36.06 2.45
N ALA A 55 15.97 37.16 3.12
CA ALA A 55 15.53 38.40 2.49
C ALA A 55 16.61 38.95 1.55
N PHE A 56 17.86 39.02 2.01
CA PHE A 56 19.00 39.42 1.17
C PHE A 56 19.22 38.47 -0.02
N VAL A 57 19.19 37.15 0.20
CA VAL A 57 19.31 36.14 -0.87
C VAL A 57 18.18 36.27 -1.90
N LYS A 58 16.95 36.55 -1.45
CA LYS A 58 15.80 36.79 -2.33
C LYS A 58 15.96 38.10 -3.09
N GLU A 59 16.26 39.21 -2.42
CA GLU A 59 16.43 40.53 -3.03
C GLU A 59 17.52 40.51 -4.09
N GLN A 60 18.74 40.10 -3.73
CA GLN A 60 19.88 40.09 -4.65
C GLN A 60 19.69 39.08 -5.79
N GLY A 61 19.07 37.93 -5.51
CA GLY A 61 18.72 36.94 -6.53
C GLY A 61 17.66 37.46 -7.51
N HIS A 62 16.62 38.15 -7.02
CA HIS A 62 15.56 38.73 -7.85
C HIS A 62 16.06 39.94 -8.63
N ASP A 63 16.84 40.83 -8.04
CA ASP A 63 17.48 41.95 -8.73
C ASP A 63 18.46 41.48 -9.81
N GLN A 64 19.30 40.46 -9.55
CA GLN A 64 20.18 39.90 -10.57
C GLN A 64 19.39 39.17 -11.68
N SER A 65 18.28 38.49 -11.34
CA SER A 65 17.34 37.95 -12.32
C SER A 65 16.72 39.05 -13.19
N ALA A 66 16.48 40.24 -12.63
CA ALA A 66 15.93 41.38 -13.37
C ALA A 66 16.98 42.10 -14.25
N LYS A 67 18.21 42.31 -13.76
CA LYS A 67 19.36 42.79 -14.56
C LYS A 67 19.61 41.88 -15.76
N LEU A 68 19.58 40.56 -15.56
CA LEU A 68 19.69 39.58 -16.64
C LEU A 68 18.47 39.58 -17.59
N ALA A 69 17.33 40.14 -17.18
CA ALA A 69 16.15 40.36 -18.04
C ALA A 69 16.30 41.62 -18.90
N GLU A 70 16.96 42.65 -18.38
CA GLU A 70 17.33 43.87 -19.11
C GLU A 70 18.40 43.56 -20.18
N GLU A 71 19.40 42.74 -19.85
CA GLU A 71 20.45 42.30 -20.79
C GLU A 71 19.97 41.30 -21.86
N ARG A 72 19.21 40.26 -21.45
CA ARG A 72 18.95 39.06 -22.27
C ARG A 72 17.47 38.82 -22.56
N GLY A 73 16.60 39.76 -22.20
CA GLY A 73 15.14 39.63 -22.20
C GLY A 73 14.59 38.84 -21.01
N PRO A 74 13.34 39.05 -20.56
CA PRO A 74 12.72 38.26 -19.50
C PRO A 74 12.54 36.79 -19.90
N PHE A 75 12.12 35.92 -18.97
CA PHE A 75 11.75 34.55 -19.32
C PHE A 75 10.54 34.54 -20.27
N PRO A 76 10.47 33.66 -21.28
CA PRO A 76 9.42 33.70 -22.31
C PRO A 76 7.97 33.74 -21.80
N ASN A 77 7.68 33.09 -20.67
CA ASN A 77 6.34 33.12 -20.04
C ASN A 77 6.09 34.31 -19.09
N TRP A 78 6.98 35.31 -18.99
CA TRP A 78 6.91 36.39 -17.98
C TRP A 78 5.60 37.19 -18.02
N SER A 79 5.09 37.52 -19.21
CA SER A 79 3.82 38.24 -19.41
C SER A 79 2.58 37.46 -18.91
N ARG A 80 2.72 36.16 -18.67
CA ARG A 80 1.68 35.25 -18.13
C ARG A 80 1.88 34.93 -16.64
N SER A 81 2.92 35.46 -16.01
CA SER A 81 3.31 35.18 -14.62
C SER A 81 2.78 36.21 -13.62
N ILE A 82 3.02 35.97 -12.33
CA ILE A 82 2.77 36.96 -11.27
C ILE A 82 3.57 38.26 -11.45
N TYR A 83 4.73 38.19 -12.12
CA TYR A 83 5.62 39.34 -12.35
C TYR A 83 5.21 40.24 -13.54
N LYS A 84 4.14 39.90 -14.28
CA LYS A 84 3.68 40.60 -15.50
C LYS A 84 3.37 42.10 -15.34
N HIS A 85 3.24 42.58 -14.11
CA HIS A 85 2.98 43.99 -13.76
C HIS A 85 4.11 44.61 -12.92
N GLY A 86 5.18 43.85 -12.65
CA GLY A 86 6.37 44.32 -11.93
C GLY A 86 7.57 44.50 -12.86
N ARG A 87 8.78 44.44 -12.31
CA ARG A 87 10.02 44.47 -13.10
C ARG A 87 10.13 43.20 -13.97
N PRO A 88 10.65 43.29 -15.20
CA PRO A 88 10.99 42.11 -16.01
C PRO A 88 11.97 41.19 -15.28
N MET A 89 11.73 39.87 -15.34
CA MET A 89 12.54 38.85 -14.63
C MET A 89 13.08 37.81 -15.63
N ARG A 90 14.32 37.33 -15.47
CA ARG A 90 14.93 36.29 -16.32
C ARG A 90 14.59 34.87 -15.87
N ASN A 91 14.03 34.72 -14.68
CA ASN A 91 13.70 33.44 -14.05
C ASN A 91 12.30 33.51 -13.39
N SER A 92 11.45 32.48 -13.51
CA SER A 92 10.10 32.45 -12.88
C SER A 92 10.10 32.06 -11.40
N THR A 93 11.15 31.37 -10.94
CA THR A 93 11.49 31.17 -9.53
C THR A 93 12.98 31.40 -9.40
N VAL A 94 13.40 32.01 -8.29
CA VAL A 94 14.80 32.30 -8.00
C VAL A 94 15.28 31.49 -6.81
N THR A 95 14.46 31.39 -5.76
CA THR A 95 14.83 30.85 -4.45
C THR A 95 14.09 29.55 -4.12
N THR A 96 14.83 28.57 -3.58
CA THR A 96 14.30 27.28 -3.10
C THR A 96 15.22 26.73 -2.03
N ILE A 97 14.71 26.50 -0.82
CA ILE A 97 15.40 25.65 0.16
C ILE A 97 15.27 24.18 -0.30
N ALA A 98 16.40 23.51 -0.48
CA ALA A 98 16.48 22.14 -0.98
C ALA A 98 17.31 21.26 0.00
N PRO A 99 17.10 19.93 0.04
CA PRO A 99 17.96 19.04 0.82
C PRO A 99 19.39 19.03 0.26
N THR A 100 20.39 19.40 1.07
CA THR A 100 21.77 19.59 0.60
C THR A 100 22.75 18.51 1.05
N GLY A 101 22.30 17.41 1.65
CA GLY A 101 23.14 16.46 2.41
C GLY A 101 24.47 16.07 1.75
N THR A 102 24.46 15.64 0.48
CA THR A 102 25.69 15.24 -0.21
C THR A 102 26.64 16.42 -0.48
N ILE A 103 26.12 17.61 -0.80
CA ILE A 103 26.95 18.78 -1.13
C ILE A 103 27.44 19.51 0.14
N SER A 104 26.70 19.46 1.25
CA SER A 104 27.15 20.02 2.52
C SER A 104 28.22 19.14 3.17
N MET A 105 28.16 17.81 3.01
CA MET A 105 29.26 16.89 3.35
C MET A 105 30.55 17.22 2.56
N ILE A 106 30.45 17.54 1.27
CA ILE A 106 31.62 17.95 0.46
C ILE A 106 32.17 19.31 0.90
N ALA A 107 31.30 20.21 1.37
CA ALA A 107 31.67 21.54 1.86
C ALA A 107 32.03 21.60 3.35
N GLY A 108 32.01 20.48 4.08
CA GLY A 108 32.32 20.42 5.52
C GLY A 108 31.31 21.12 6.45
N CYS A 109 30.03 21.22 6.05
CA CYS A 109 29.02 22.01 6.76
C CYS A 109 27.64 21.32 6.91
N SER A 110 26.75 21.94 7.69
CA SER A 110 25.39 21.47 7.99
C SER A 110 24.49 21.46 6.75
N SER A 111 23.52 20.54 6.74
CA SER A 111 22.60 20.38 5.61
C SER A 111 21.49 21.43 5.63
N GLY A 112 21.43 22.27 4.60
CA GLY A 112 20.35 23.23 4.41
C GLY A 112 20.21 24.24 5.54
N ILE A 113 18.97 24.42 5.98
CA ILE A 113 18.57 25.25 7.13
C ILE A 113 18.31 24.43 8.39
N GLU A 114 18.61 23.12 8.37
CA GLU A 114 18.39 22.24 9.51
C GLU A 114 19.52 22.40 10.54
N PRO A 115 19.24 22.18 11.84
CA PRO A 115 20.30 22.11 12.86
C PRO A 115 21.15 20.85 12.65
N ILE A 116 22.34 20.84 13.24
CA ILE A 116 23.24 19.70 13.11
C ILE A 116 22.67 18.45 13.79
N PHE A 117 22.72 17.31 13.09
CA PHE A 117 22.26 16.02 13.60
C PHE A 117 23.02 15.61 14.88
N ALA A 118 24.35 15.68 14.82
CA ALA A 118 25.27 15.45 15.94
C ALA A 118 26.60 16.18 15.69
N LEU A 119 27.26 16.67 16.74
CA LEU A 119 28.62 17.24 16.67
C LEU A 119 29.67 16.19 16.24
N ALA A 120 29.36 14.92 16.47
CA ALA A 120 30.12 13.78 15.96
C ALA A 120 29.20 12.60 15.60
N PHE A 121 29.43 11.97 14.45
CA PHE A 121 28.61 10.85 13.96
C PHE A 121 29.41 9.86 13.11
N GLU A 122 28.92 8.63 13.03
CA GLU A 122 29.41 7.65 12.05
C GLU A 122 28.61 7.73 10.75
N HIS A 123 29.29 7.82 9.61
CA HIS A 123 28.74 7.58 8.29
C HIS A 123 29.20 6.21 7.78
N ARG A 124 28.26 5.29 7.52
CA ARG A 124 28.57 3.91 7.13
C ARG A 124 28.40 3.69 5.64
N VAL A 125 29.51 3.54 4.92
CA VAL A 125 29.53 3.29 3.48
C VAL A 125 29.51 1.78 3.23
N LYS A 126 28.40 1.27 2.68
CA LYS A 126 28.34 -0.10 2.14
C LYS A 126 29.11 -0.18 0.83
N GLN A 127 30.17 -0.98 0.80
CA GLN A 127 30.94 -1.32 -0.39
C GLN A 127 30.76 -2.83 -0.69
N PRO A 128 31.07 -3.32 -1.90
CA PRO A 128 30.96 -4.75 -2.22
C PRO A 128 31.80 -5.65 -1.29
N ASP A 129 32.87 -5.09 -0.74
CA ASP A 129 33.88 -5.78 0.05
C ASP A 129 33.62 -5.72 1.56
N GLY A 130 32.61 -4.96 2.01
CA GLY A 130 32.26 -4.77 3.42
C GLY A 130 31.68 -3.38 3.76
N GLU A 131 31.43 -3.13 5.05
CA GLU A 131 31.02 -1.81 5.55
C GLU A 131 32.25 -1.01 6.00
N ARG A 132 32.43 0.18 5.42
CA ARG A 132 33.45 1.14 5.85
C ARG A 132 32.80 2.23 6.71
N VAL A 133 33.11 2.21 8.00
CA VAL A 133 32.74 3.27 8.94
C VAL A 133 33.69 4.46 8.76
N LEU A 134 33.14 5.66 8.59
CA LEU A 134 33.88 6.92 8.60
C LEU A 134 33.38 7.78 9.77
N PRO A 135 34.22 8.08 10.78
CA PRO A 135 33.86 9.02 11.83
C PRO A 135 33.96 10.45 11.28
N PHE A 136 32.90 11.23 11.47
CA PHE A 136 32.86 12.67 11.18
C PHE A 136 32.73 13.45 12.48
N VAL A 137 33.47 14.55 12.56
CA VAL A 137 33.40 15.56 13.64
C VAL A 137 33.13 16.90 12.98
N ASN A 138 32.31 17.74 13.59
CA ASN A 138 32.09 19.10 13.10
C ASN A 138 33.35 19.96 13.33
N GLU A 139 34.07 20.28 12.26
CA GLU A 139 35.33 21.06 12.29
C GLU A 139 35.16 22.45 12.89
N VAL A 140 33.98 23.05 12.72
CA VAL A 140 33.63 24.38 13.26
C VAL A 140 33.54 24.35 14.78
N PHE A 141 32.86 23.36 15.35
CA PHE A 141 32.84 23.10 16.80
C PHE A 141 34.25 22.84 17.34
N GLU A 142 35.03 21.97 16.70
CA GLU A 142 36.38 21.65 17.20
C GLU A 142 37.28 22.90 17.22
N ARG A 143 37.25 23.70 16.14
CA ARG A 143 37.98 24.97 16.05
C ARG A 143 37.55 25.94 17.16
N LEU A 144 36.25 26.17 17.32
CA LEU A 144 35.70 27.08 18.32
C LEU A 144 36.00 26.61 19.76
N ALA A 145 36.00 25.29 20.02
CA ALA A 145 36.38 24.74 21.32
C ALA A 145 37.87 24.98 21.66
N ARG A 146 38.75 24.92 20.65
CA ARG A 146 40.18 25.26 20.80
C ARG A 146 40.37 26.75 21.03
N GLU A 147 39.73 27.60 20.23
CA GLU A 147 39.79 29.07 20.34
C GLU A 147 39.24 29.56 21.70
N GLN A 148 38.12 29.02 22.15
CA GLN A 148 37.49 29.36 23.44
C GLN A 148 38.11 28.60 24.63
N SER A 149 39.24 27.93 24.44
CA SER A 149 40.07 27.30 25.50
C SER A 149 39.36 26.27 26.39
N PHE A 150 38.30 25.61 25.89
CA PHE A 150 37.64 24.49 26.59
C PHE A 150 37.88 23.12 25.94
N TYR A 151 38.57 23.07 24.79
CA TYR A 151 39.02 21.82 24.16
C TYR A 151 39.89 20.97 25.10
N SER A 152 39.64 19.66 25.11
CA SER A 152 40.60 18.65 25.59
C SER A 152 40.36 17.33 24.87
N GLU A 153 41.36 16.45 24.82
CA GLU A 153 41.20 15.10 24.26
C GLU A 153 40.10 14.31 24.99
N ALA A 154 39.99 14.48 26.32
CA ALA A 154 38.93 13.85 27.12
C ALA A 154 37.53 14.38 26.74
N LEU A 155 37.39 15.68 26.47
CA LEU A 155 36.15 16.26 25.94
C LEU A 155 35.83 15.69 24.56
N MET A 156 36.80 15.67 23.64
CA MET A 156 36.57 15.16 22.29
C MET A 156 36.18 13.69 22.30
N GLN A 157 36.78 12.86 23.16
CA GLN A 157 36.35 11.46 23.31
C GLN A 157 34.91 11.34 23.85
N GLU A 158 34.47 12.19 24.79
CA GLU A 158 33.09 12.15 25.30
C GLU A 158 32.07 12.73 24.29
N VAL A 159 32.44 13.76 23.51
CA VAL A 159 31.60 14.30 22.41
C VAL A 159 31.54 13.32 21.23
N LEU A 160 32.67 12.71 20.84
CA LEU A 160 32.70 11.60 19.87
C LEU A 160 31.75 10.50 20.30
N LYS A 161 31.76 10.11 21.58
CA LYS A 161 30.96 9.04 22.16
C LYS A 161 29.47 9.36 22.31
N ARG A 162 29.10 10.61 22.59
CA ARG A 162 27.70 11.06 22.78
C ARG A 162 27.04 11.64 21.54
N GLY A 163 27.82 12.15 20.59
CA GLY A 163 27.34 13.00 19.50
C GLY A 163 26.96 14.44 19.90
N SER A 164 27.05 14.81 21.18
CA SER A 164 26.67 16.14 21.70
C SER A 164 27.59 16.61 22.83
N LEU A 165 27.63 17.93 23.03
CA LEU A 165 28.28 18.64 24.14
C LEU A 165 27.42 18.68 25.41
N HIS A 166 26.09 18.51 25.29
CA HIS A 166 25.15 18.79 26.36
C HIS A 166 25.29 17.81 27.54
N GLY A 167 25.23 18.33 28.77
CA GLY A 167 25.35 17.53 29.98
C GLY A 167 26.73 16.89 30.19
N ILE A 168 27.78 17.43 29.56
CA ILE A 168 29.17 17.08 29.90
C ILE A 168 29.62 17.98 31.07
N PRO A 169 30.03 17.41 32.22
CA PRO A 169 30.43 18.20 33.39
C PRO A 169 31.60 19.15 33.10
N GLY A 170 31.52 20.38 33.60
CA GLY A 170 32.56 21.40 33.45
C GLY A 170 32.54 22.20 32.14
N MET A 171 31.61 21.91 31.22
CA MET A 171 31.49 22.69 29.98
C MET A 171 30.84 24.06 30.19
N PRO A 172 31.36 25.15 29.55
CA PRO A 172 30.78 26.48 29.67
C PRO A 172 29.30 26.50 29.28
N GLU A 173 28.47 27.16 30.09
CA GLU A 173 27.02 27.20 29.88
C GLU A 173 26.65 27.75 28.50
N ARG A 174 27.29 28.84 28.07
CA ARG A 174 27.10 29.41 26.72
C ARG A 174 27.45 28.43 25.61
N ALA A 175 28.48 27.59 25.78
CA ALA A 175 28.82 26.57 24.79
C ALA A 175 27.73 25.48 24.72
N GLN A 176 27.21 25.03 25.88
CA GLN A 176 26.09 24.09 25.94
C GLN A 176 24.74 24.66 25.42
N GLN A 177 24.61 25.99 25.35
CA GLN A 177 23.47 26.66 24.72
C GLN A 177 23.64 26.79 23.20
N VAL A 178 24.84 27.11 22.71
CA VAL A 178 25.12 27.32 21.27
C VAL A 178 25.19 25.98 20.52
N PHE A 179 25.99 25.02 21.00
CA PHE A 179 26.30 23.78 20.27
C PHE A 179 25.24 22.67 20.44
N LYS A 180 23.95 23.04 20.41
CA LYS A 180 22.83 22.08 20.46
C LYS A 180 22.68 21.34 19.14
N THR A 181 22.26 20.08 19.27
CA THR A 181 21.94 19.18 18.15
C THR A 181 20.43 19.13 17.88
N SER A 182 20.03 18.52 16.76
CA SER A 182 18.62 18.30 16.39
C SER A 182 17.81 17.46 17.38
N HIS A 183 18.47 16.80 18.34
CA HIS A 183 17.83 16.03 19.42
C HIS A 183 17.56 16.87 20.68
N GLU A 184 18.06 18.10 20.74
CA GLU A 184 18.04 18.99 21.93
C GLU A 184 17.33 20.31 21.68
N ILE A 185 16.96 20.58 20.42
CA ILE A 185 16.23 21.77 19.98
C ILE A 185 14.73 21.44 19.92
N PRO A 186 13.86 22.18 20.63
CA PRO A 186 12.41 21.98 20.53
C PRO A 186 11.90 22.19 19.10
N TYR A 187 10.98 21.34 18.64
CA TYR A 187 10.49 21.32 17.25
C TYR A 187 9.88 22.67 16.83
N GLU A 188 9.37 23.47 17.76
CA GLU A 188 8.83 24.80 17.52
C GLU A 188 9.87 25.72 16.85
N TRP A 189 11.15 25.57 17.22
CA TRP A 189 12.23 26.36 16.65
C TRP A 189 12.61 25.91 15.25
N HIS A 190 12.52 24.60 14.92
CA HIS A 190 12.63 24.14 13.54
C HIS A 190 11.52 24.74 12.68
N VAL A 191 10.28 24.70 13.16
CA VAL A 191 9.12 25.25 12.44
C VAL A 191 9.20 26.76 12.26
N ARG A 192 9.71 27.50 13.27
CA ARG A 192 9.97 28.94 13.15
C ARG A 192 11.08 29.25 12.14
N HIS A 193 12.17 28.47 12.11
CA HIS A 193 13.21 28.62 11.08
C HIS A 193 12.65 28.34 9.68
N GLN A 194 11.88 27.27 9.52
CA GLN A 194 11.16 26.98 8.28
C GLN A 194 10.26 28.15 7.88
N ALA A 195 9.56 28.81 8.81
CA ALA A 195 8.78 30.02 8.51
C ALA A 195 9.65 31.20 8.04
N ALA A 196 10.69 31.55 8.81
CA ALA A 196 11.61 32.64 8.50
C ALA A 196 12.24 32.48 7.11
N PHE A 197 12.73 31.29 6.78
CA PHE A 197 13.28 30.99 5.45
C PHE A 197 12.20 30.93 4.36
N GLN A 198 11.02 30.36 4.63
CA GLN A 198 9.97 30.21 3.61
C GLN A 198 9.27 31.53 3.25
N MET A 199 9.20 32.52 4.16
CA MET A 199 8.71 33.87 3.86
C MET A 199 9.47 34.50 2.67
N TYR A 200 10.76 34.18 2.55
CA TYR A 200 11.64 34.67 1.50
C TYR A 200 11.97 33.62 0.41
N THR A 201 11.24 32.50 0.35
CA THR A 201 11.41 31.41 -0.65
C THR A 201 10.28 31.43 -1.70
N ASP A 202 10.54 30.97 -2.93
CA ASP A 202 9.55 30.98 -4.04
C ASP A 202 8.78 29.65 -4.22
N ASN A 203 9.03 28.60 -3.41
CA ASN A 203 8.47 27.25 -3.57
C ASN A 203 8.17 26.53 -2.24
N GLY A 204 7.07 25.76 -2.19
CA GLY A 204 6.70 24.82 -1.10
C GLY A 204 5.66 23.79 -1.56
N VAL A 205 5.46 22.68 -0.81
CA VAL A 205 4.65 21.52 -1.27
C VAL A 205 3.87 20.82 -0.14
N SER A 206 2.54 20.87 -0.18
CA SER A 206 1.62 19.90 0.47
C SER A 206 0.54 19.46 -0.53
N LYS A 207 0.16 18.17 -0.53
CA LYS A 207 -0.58 17.47 -1.61
C LYS A 207 -1.89 16.87 -1.09
N CYS A 208 -3.00 17.00 -1.83
CA CYS A 208 -4.32 16.51 -1.40
C CYS A 208 -5.28 16.20 -2.58
N VAL A 209 -6.34 15.42 -2.35
CA VAL A 209 -7.46 15.12 -3.27
C VAL A 209 -8.80 15.68 -2.74
N THR A 210 -9.85 15.81 -3.55
CA THR A 210 -11.16 16.33 -3.09
C THR A 210 -12.04 15.30 -2.38
N GLY A 211 -12.97 15.77 -1.54
CA GLY A 211 -13.80 14.94 -0.64
C GLY A 211 -14.65 13.85 -1.28
N ASP A 212 -15.10 14.07 -2.53
CA ASP A 212 -15.85 13.14 -3.35
C ASP A 212 -15.05 11.92 -3.83
N THR A 213 -13.71 11.97 -3.73
CA THR A 213 -12.79 10.90 -4.15
C THR A 213 -13.10 9.58 -3.44
N LEU A 214 -13.37 8.54 -4.23
CA LEU A 214 -13.53 7.17 -3.77
C LEU A 214 -12.17 6.53 -3.47
N ILE A 215 -12.04 5.99 -2.27
CA ILE A 215 -10.90 5.19 -1.81
C ILE A 215 -11.36 3.74 -1.56
N PHE A 216 -10.50 2.78 -1.88
CA PHE A 216 -10.77 1.35 -1.74
C PHE A 216 -10.12 0.86 -0.44
N THR A 217 -10.87 0.21 0.45
CA THR A 217 -10.41 -0.06 1.83
C THR A 217 -10.87 -1.41 2.36
N ASP A 218 -10.27 -1.89 3.46
CA ASP A 218 -10.72 -3.09 4.20
C ASP A 218 -12.10 -2.93 4.88
N ARG A 219 -12.64 -1.71 4.88
CA ARG A 219 -14.02 -1.36 5.25
C ARG A 219 -14.95 -1.24 4.02
N GLY A 220 -14.45 -1.52 2.82
CA GLY A 220 -15.12 -1.38 1.53
C GLY A 220 -14.72 -0.11 0.77
N ILE A 221 -15.52 0.28 -0.22
CA ILE A 221 -15.32 1.56 -0.93
C ILE A 221 -15.91 2.68 -0.08
N LEU A 222 -15.12 3.71 0.22
CA LEU A 222 -15.53 4.89 0.99
C LEU A 222 -15.26 6.15 0.17
N ARG A 223 -15.96 7.26 0.43
CA ARG A 223 -15.47 8.58 0.00
C ARG A 223 -14.45 9.06 1.03
N ILE A 224 -13.40 9.77 0.61
CA ILE A 224 -12.38 10.25 1.55
C ILE A 224 -12.99 11.22 2.59
N GLN A 225 -14.01 12.00 2.21
CA GLN A 225 -14.78 12.82 3.16
C GLN A 225 -15.59 12.00 4.19
N ASP A 226 -15.92 10.73 3.94
CA ASP A 226 -16.68 9.89 4.89
C ASP A 226 -15.84 9.51 6.13
N LEU A 227 -14.55 9.85 6.12
CA LEU A 227 -13.62 9.71 7.23
C LEU A 227 -13.58 10.94 8.14
N TYR A 228 -14.06 12.10 7.66
CA TYR A 228 -14.05 13.39 8.36
C TYR A 228 -14.95 13.35 9.61
N ARG A 229 -14.43 13.86 10.73
CA ARG A 229 -15.08 13.86 12.06
C ARG A 229 -15.24 15.26 12.64
N GLY A 230 -14.93 16.31 11.88
CA GLY A 230 -14.93 17.69 12.35
C GLY A 230 -13.53 18.24 12.63
N GLU A 231 -12.49 17.66 12.03
CA GLU A 231 -11.12 18.18 12.10
C GLU A 231 -11.04 19.64 11.60
N SER A 232 -10.16 20.44 12.18
CA SER A 232 -9.91 21.81 11.71
C SER A 232 -9.10 21.82 10.40
N SER A 233 -9.27 22.85 9.55
CA SER A 233 -8.52 22.95 8.29
C SER A 233 -7.02 23.06 8.57
N GLY A 234 -6.25 22.12 8.00
CA GLY A 234 -4.83 21.96 8.25
C GLY A 234 -4.47 20.86 9.25
N ALA A 235 -5.45 20.20 9.88
CA ALA A 235 -5.20 19.16 10.88
C ALA A 235 -5.14 17.74 10.30
N PHE A 236 -4.43 16.87 11.02
CA PHE A 236 -4.47 15.42 10.88
C PHE A 236 -5.28 14.80 12.02
N SER A 237 -5.91 13.64 11.79
CA SER A 237 -6.45 12.78 12.84
C SER A 237 -6.01 11.33 12.65
N PRO A 238 -5.80 10.56 13.74
CA PRO A 238 -5.41 9.17 13.65
C PRO A 238 -6.56 8.29 13.16
N ILE A 239 -6.23 7.34 12.29
CA ILE A 239 -7.19 6.39 11.71
C ILE A 239 -6.58 4.99 11.65
N GLU A 240 -7.40 3.98 11.97
CA GLU A 240 -7.06 2.58 11.77
C GLU A 240 -7.79 2.08 10.51
N LEU A 241 -7.16 2.27 9.34
CA LEU A 241 -7.74 1.90 8.04
C LEU A 241 -6.68 1.20 7.19
N LYS A 242 -7.07 0.21 6.39
CA LYS A 242 -6.20 -0.30 5.33
C LYS A 242 -6.76 0.10 3.97
N VAL A 243 -5.90 0.65 3.13
CA VAL A 243 -6.24 1.14 1.80
C VAL A 243 -5.62 0.26 0.72
N ALA A 244 -6.32 0.09 -0.39
CA ALA A 244 -5.75 -0.55 -1.55
C ALA A 244 -4.63 0.33 -2.13
N ASP A 245 -3.55 -0.34 -2.50
CA ASP A 245 -2.45 0.16 -3.31
C ASP A 245 -2.32 -0.73 -4.57
N TRP A 246 -1.57 -0.29 -5.58
CA TRP A 246 -1.32 -1.09 -6.78
C TRP A 246 -0.43 -2.33 -6.53
N THR A 247 0.25 -2.42 -5.38
CA THR A 247 1.04 -3.61 -4.96
C THR A 247 0.36 -4.47 -3.89
N GLY A 248 -0.68 -3.98 -3.20
CA GLY A 248 -1.28 -4.73 -2.09
C GLY A 248 -2.34 -3.96 -1.29
N LEU A 249 -2.51 -4.34 -0.03
CA LEU A 249 -3.39 -3.69 0.95
C LEU A 249 -2.52 -3.15 2.09
N GLU A 250 -2.45 -1.84 2.22
CA GLU A 250 -1.48 -1.13 3.05
C GLU A 250 -2.15 -0.35 4.20
N PRO A 251 -1.52 -0.20 5.37
CA PRO A 251 -2.06 0.61 6.45
C PRO A 251 -2.02 2.11 6.10
N ALA A 252 -3.08 2.83 6.46
CA ALA A 252 -3.13 4.28 6.48
C ALA A 252 -3.35 4.74 7.92
N ASP A 253 -2.36 5.44 8.49
CA ASP A 253 -2.30 5.73 9.93
C ASP A 253 -2.92 7.09 10.29
N LEU A 254 -2.82 8.07 9.39
CA LEU A 254 -3.38 9.41 9.55
C LEU A 254 -4.29 9.78 8.37
N PHE A 255 -5.38 10.46 8.69
CA PHE A 255 -6.24 11.18 7.76
C PHE A 255 -5.97 12.69 7.88
N TYR A 256 -5.97 13.40 6.75
CA TYR A 256 -5.74 14.84 6.67
C TYR A 256 -6.95 15.59 6.13
N PHE A 257 -7.26 16.75 6.73
CA PHE A 257 -8.21 17.71 6.18
C PHE A 257 -7.50 19.03 5.87
N GLY A 258 -7.26 19.31 4.59
CA GLY A 258 -6.68 20.57 4.13
C GLY A 258 -7.67 21.74 4.13
N GLY A 259 -8.98 21.49 4.20
CA GLY A 259 -10.01 22.50 3.95
C GLY A 259 -9.98 23.01 2.51
N LYS A 260 -10.56 24.19 2.24
CA LYS A 260 -10.74 24.66 0.87
C LYS A 260 -9.45 25.12 0.19
N ARG A 261 -9.16 24.60 -1.01
CA ARG A 261 -7.94 24.88 -1.79
C ARG A 261 -8.25 24.99 -3.29
N ASP A 262 -7.32 25.58 -4.04
CA ASP A 262 -7.27 25.47 -5.50
C ASP A 262 -6.94 24.03 -5.91
N VAL A 263 -7.71 23.45 -6.84
CA VAL A 263 -7.48 22.11 -7.37
C VAL A 263 -7.42 22.11 -8.90
N VAL A 264 -6.62 21.21 -9.45
CA VAL A 264 -6.67 20.80 -10.85
C VAL A 264 -7.57 19.57 -10.93
N ALA A 265 -8.47 19.57 -11.90
CA ALA A 265 -9.39 18.48 -12.18
C ALA A 265 -9.09 17.87 -13.54
N LEU A 266 -9.13 16.54 -13.62
CA LEU A 266 -8.90 15.78 -14.85
C LEU A 266 -10.03 14.79 -15.11
N GLU A 267 -10.19 14.45 -16.39
CA GLU A 267 -11.11 13.44 -16.91
C GLU A 267 -10.41 12.72 -18.07
N ALA A 268 -10.53 11.40 -18.11
CA ALA A 268 -9.83 10.52 -19.07
C ALA A 268 -10.80 9.77 -19.98
N ASP A 269 -10.31 9.08 -21.01
CA ASP A 269 -11.13 8.46 -22.07
C ASP A 269 -11.91 7.20 -21.65
N LEU A 270 -11.53 6.57 -20.53
CA LEU A 270 -12.35 5.57 -19.83
C LEU A 270 -13.40 6.21 -18.90
N GLY A 271 -13.39 7.54 -18.77
CA GLY A 271 -14.27 8.34 -17.90
C GLY A 271 -13.85 8.38 -16.43
N PHE A 272 -12.71 7.77 -16.07
CA PHE A 272 -12.08 8.02 -14.79
C PHE A 272 -11.75 9.52 -14.64
N SER A 273 -12.05 10.08 -13.47
CA SER A 273 -11.82 11.49 -13.16
C SER A 273 -11.23 11.64 -11.76
N LEU A 274 -10.51 12.73 -11.52
CA LEU A 274 -10.00 13.08 -10.19
C LEU A 274 -9.82 14.60 -10.09
N ARG A 275 -10.10 15.16 -8.91
CA ARG A 275 -9.82 16.56 -8.58
C ARG A 275 -8.86 16.57 -7.39
N ALA A 276 -7.74 17.28 -7.52
CA ALA A 276 -6.64 17.26 -6.56
C ALA A 276 -5.78 18.52 -6.65
N THR A 277 -4.99 18.82 -5.62
CA THR A 277 -4.14 20.03 -5.60
C THR A 277 -3.12 20.00 -6.76
N PRO A 278 -2.70 21.17 -7.31
CA PRO A 278 -1.79 21.24 -8.47
C PRO A 278 -0.51 20.39 -8.34
N ASN A 279 0.00 20.24 -7.12
CA ASN A 279 1.22 19.51 -6.78
C ASN A 279 0.99 18.05 -6.35
N HIS A 280 -0.26 17.59 -6.26
CA HIS A 280 -0.60 16.18 -6.07
C HIS A 280 -0.07 15.35 -7.23
N ARG A 281 0.29 14.08 -7.00
CA ARG A 281 0.97 13.24 -8.00
C ARG A 281 0.17 11.99 -8.32
N LEU A 282 0.13 11.67 -9.62
CA LEU A 282 -0.44 10.43 -10.13
C LEU A 282 0.60 9.62 -10.90
N ARG A 283 0.35 8.31 -11.03
CA ARG A 283 1.11 7.45 -11.94
C ARG A 283 0.65 7.63 -13.38
N VAL A 284 1.60 7.97 -14.25
CA VAL A 284 1.42 8.02 -15.71
C VAL A 284 2.40 7.06 -16.39
N MET A 285 2.00 6.55 -17.55
CA MET A 285 2.87 5.78 -18.44
C MET A 285 3.63 6.75 -19.35
N ALA A 286 4.95 6.71 -19.33
CA ALA A 286 5.83 7.53 -20.17
C ALA A 286 7.02 6.69 -20.62
N ASN A 287 7.30 6.66 -21.93
CA ASN A 287 8.44 5.95 -22.53
C ASN A 287 8.55 4.45 -22.14
N GLY A 288 7.41 3.79 -21.88
CA GLY A 288 7.34 2.39 -21.43
C GLY A 288 7.44 2.18 -19.92
N GLU A 289 7.69 3.24 -19.14
CA GLU A 289 7.80 3.20 -17.67
C GLU A 289 6.63 3.87 -16.96
N ILE A 290 6.36 3.45 -15.73
CA ILE A 290 5.30 4.00 -14.87
C ILE A 290 5.93 5.01 -13.90
N VAL A 291 5.80 6.31 -14.21
CA VAL A 291 6.44 7.40 -13.47
C VAL A 291 5.43 8.24 -12.69
N TRP A 292 5.90 9.02 -11.71
CA TRP A 292 5.08 10.02 -11.03
C TRP A 292 5.07 11.33 -11.82
N ARG A 293 3.90 11.96 -11.98
CA ARG A 293 3.74 13.31 -12.56
C ARG A 293 2.75 14.13 -11.73
N ARG A 294 2.96 15.44 -11.58
CA ARG A 294 2.04 16.34 -10.86
C ARG A 294 0.77 16.63 -11.67
N MET A 295 -0.32 16.96 -10.97
CA MET A 295 -1.58 17.37 -11.63
C MET A 295 -1.40 18.59 -12.56
N ASP A 296 -0.53 19.55 -12.22
CA ASP A 296 -0.23 20.71 -13.07
C ASP A 296 0.80 20.45 -14.21
N GLU A 297 1.52 19.34 -14.13
CA GLU A 297 2.43 18.83 -15.16
C GLU A 297 1.70 17.94 -16.18
N ILE A 298 0.60 17.30 -15.78
CA ILE A 298 -0.24 16.47 -16.66
C ILE A 298 -0.80 17.28 -17.85
N ARG A 299 -0.92 16.61 -19.00
CA ARG A 299 -1.44 17.14 -20.27
C ARG A 299 -2.52 16.23 -20.83
N VAL A 300 -3.38 16.80 -21.67
CA VAL A 300 -4.30 16.02 -22.51
C VAL A 300 -3.46 15.11 -23.42
N GLY A 301 -3.78 13.82 -23.46
CA GLY A 301 -3.00 12.76 -24.09
C GLY A 301 -2.10 11.96 -23.14
N ASP A 302 -1.81 12.44 -21.92
CA ASP A 302 -1.04 11.66 -20.95
C ASP A 302 -1.81 10.43 -20.48
N SER A 303 -1.20 9.25 -20.63
CA SER A 303 -1.80 7.98 -20.21
C SER A 303 -1.68 7.75 -18.72
N LEU A 304 -2.78 7.90 -17.98
CA LEU A 304 -2.89 7.53 -16.57
C LEU A 304 -2.89 6.01 -16.40
N VAL A 305 -2.35 5.53 -15.27
CA VAL A 305 -2.32 4.11 -14.91
C VAL A 305 -3.52 3.75 -14.03
N VAL A 306 -4.35 2.83 -14.50
CA VAL A 306 -5.54 2.30 -13.82
C VAL A 306 -5.31 0.83 -13.43
N PRO A 307 -4.80 0.53 -12.22
CA PRO A 307 -4.80 -0.84 -11.72
C PRO A 307 -6.24 -1.37 -11.52
N TYR A 308 -6.42 -2.69 -11.62
CA TYR A 308 -7.74 -3.33 -11.51
C TYR A 308 -7.69 -4.69 -10.79
N GLY A 309 -8.82 -5.10 -10.20
CA GLY A 309 -8.91 -6.40 -9.51
C GLY A 309 -8.01 -6.46 -8.28
N PHE A 310 -8.15 -5.45 -7.41
CA PHE A 310 -7.53 -5.37 -6.09
C PHE A 310 -8.07 -6.43 -5.13
N ASP A 311 -9.33 -6.85 -5.34
CA ASP A 311 -10.05 -7.77 -4.48
C ASP A 311 -10.10 -7.33 -2.99
N VAL A 312 -10.18 -6.01 -2.76
CA VAL A 312 -10.25 -5.35 -1.44
C VAL A 312 -11.71 -5.03 -1.11
N TYR A 313 -12.31 -5.76 -0.17
CA TYR A 313 -13.75 -5.70 0.10
C TYR A 313 -14.06 -5.41 1.58
N GLY A 314 -15.22 -4.80 1.82
CA GLY A 314 -15.75 -4.58 3.16
C GLY A 314 -16.45 -5.83 3.72
N HIS A 315 -16.45 -5.94 5.04
CA HIS A 315 -17.04 -7.06 5.78
C HIS A 315 -18.31 -6.67 6.56
N LEU A 316 -18.82 -5.44 6.34
CA LEU A 316 -19.98 -4.92 7.05
C LEU A 316 -21.27 -5.39 6.38
N HIS A 317 -21.98 -6.29 7.07
CA HIS A 317 -23.29 -6.79 6.64
C HIS A 317 -24.46 -6.28 7.47
N ASP A 318 -24.25 -5.72 8.68
CA ASP A 318 -25.33 -5.23 9.53
C ASP A 318 -25.70 -3.77 9.21
N LEU A 319 -26.96 -3.53 8.86
CA LEU A 319 -27.39 -2.19 8.44
C LEU A 319 -27.31 -1.18 9.59
N GLY A 320 -27.54 -1.63 10.83
CA GLY A 320 -27.42 -0.77 12.01
C GLY A 320 -25.98 -0.36 12.30
N ALA A 321 -25.00 -1.22 11.98
CA ALA A 321 -23.58 -0.85 12.06
C ALA A 321 -23.16 0.13 10.95
N ILE A 322 -23.78 0.05 9.76
CA ILE A 322 -23.44 0.87 8.58
C ILE A 322 -24.06 2.28 8.66
N TYR A 323 -25.27 2.38 9.22
CA TYR A 323 -26.06 3.62 9.33
C TYR A 323 -26.23 4.12 10.78
N GLY A 324 -25.49 3.55 11.74
CA GLY A 324 -25.48 3.95 13.16
C GLY A 324 -26.68 3.48 14.00
N ALA A 325 -27.83 3.24 13.37
CA ALA A 325 -29.01 2.66 14.02
C ALA A 325 -29.77 1.75 13.04
N GLN A 326 -30.44 0.71 13.57
CA GLN A 326 -31.38 -0.10 12.79
C GLN A 326 -32.65 0.71 12.48
N TYR A 327 -33.17 0.57 11.25
CA TYR A 327 -34.37 1.29 10.79
C TYR A 327 -35.57 1.11 11.72
N ARG A 328 -36.31 2.21 11.94
CA ARG A 328 -37.56 2.23 12.71
C ARG A 328 -38.66 2.87 11.83
N PRO A 329 -39.75 2.16 11.51
CA PRO A 329 -40.88 2.74 10.79
C PRO A 329 -41.60 3.79 11.66
N ALA A 330 -42.40 4.66 11.04
CA ALA A 330 -43.19 5.62 11.79
C ALA A 330 -44.38 4.94 12.50
N GLU A 331 -44.67 5.33 13.74
CA GLU A 331 -45.84 4.83 14.46
C GLU A 331 -47.13 5.31 13.78
N ARG A 332 -47.82 4.37 13.13
CA ARG A 332 -48.99 4.62 12.29
C ARG A 332 -50.05 3.56 12.54
N THR A 333 -51.18 3.98 13.09
CA THR A 333 -52.29 3.11 13.55
C THR A 333 -52.87 2.18 12.46
N ASN A 334 -52.80 2.60 11.20
CA ASN A 334 -53.35 1.88 10.04
C ASN A 334 -52.28 1.36 9.06
N ALA A 335 -51.01 1.25 9.47
CA ALA A 335 -49.93 0.77 8.59
C ALA A 335 -49.93 -0.76 8.43
N VAL A 336 -49.50 -1.24 7.25
CA VAL A 336 -49.20 -2.66 7.01
C VAL A 336 -48.03 -3.06 7.91
N ARG A 337 -48.17 -4.17 8.65
CA ARG A 337 -47.08 -4.73 9.46
C ARG A 337 -46.03 -5.37 8.56
N LEU A 338 -44.95 -4.63 8.32
CA LEU A 338 -43.79 -5.07 7.54
C LEU A 338 -42.69 -5.62 8.43
N GLN A 339 -41.91 -6.55 7.88
CA GLN A 339 -40.61 -6.94 8.41
C GLN A 339 -39.53 -5.98 7.92
N TRP A 340 -38.47 -5.79 8.71
CA TRP A 340 -37.36 -4.90 8.37
C TRP A 340 -36.05 -5.68 8.37
N PRO A 341 -35.37 -5.80 7.21
CA PRO A 341 -34.08 -6.47 7.13
C PRO A 341 -33.06 -5.80 8.06
N LYS A 342 -32.43 -6.58 8.94
CA LYS A 342 -31.35 -6.08 9.82
C LYS A 342 -29.97 -6.08 9.13
N LYS A 343 -29.82 -6.88 8.07
CA LYS A 343 -28.56 -7.11 7.36
C LYS A 343 -28.76 -7.02 5.86
N ILE A 344 -27.73 -6.57 5.13
CA ILE A 344 -27.68 -6.66 3.67
C ILE A 344 -27.36 -8.10 3.25
N THR A 345 -28.16 -8.62 2.33
CA THR A 345 -28.03 -9.97 1.76
C THR A 345 -28.00 -9.88 0.23
N THR A 346 -27.49 -10.92 -0.43
CA THR A 346 -27.37 -11.01 -1.90
C THR A 346 -28.68 -10.74 -2.64
N ASP A 347 -29.78 -11.35 -2.18
CA ASP A 347 -31.11 -11.15 -2.75
C ASP A 347 -31.68 -9.74 -2.50
N LEU A 348 -31.44 -9.15 -1.33
CA LEU A 348 -31.82 -7.76 -1.03
C LEU A 348 -30.97 -6.76 -1.85
N ALA A 349 -29.69 -7.03 -2.07
CA ALA A 349 -28.81 -6.23 -2.90
C ALA A 349 -29.27 -6.21 -4.37
N ARG A 350 -29.64 -7.38 -4.90
CA ARG A 350 -30.26 -7.51 -6.23
C ARG A 350 -31.60 -6.78 -6.33
N LEU A 351 -32.45 -6.84 -5.30
CA LEU A 351 -33.70 -6.08 -5.22
C LEU A 351 -33.46 -4.55 -5.21
N ILE A 352 -32.43 -4.07 -4.50
CA ILE A 352 -32.03 -2.66 -4.54
C ILE A 352 -31.56 -2.28 -5.96
N GLY A 353 -30.80 -3.16 -6.63
CA GLY A 353 -30.42 -2.98 -8.04
C GLY A 353 -31.64 -2.88 -8.98
N TYR A 354 -32.63 -3.78 -8.81
CA TYR A 354 -33.91 -3.72 -9.54
C TYR A 354 -34.66 -2.40 -9.32
N LEU A 355 -34.67 -1.88 -8.09
CA LEU A 355 -35.32 -0.61 -7.74
C LEU A 355 -34.58 0.61 -8.30
N ILE A 356 -33.24 0.56 -8.37
CA ILE A 356 -32.43 1.64 -8.94
C ILE A 356 -32.51 1.64 -10.48
N ALA A 357 -32.68 0.50 -11.13
CA ALA A 357 -33.03 0.42 -12.55
C ALA A 357 -34.54 0.74 -12.78
N ASP A 358 -35.37 -0.29 -12.94
CA ASP A 358 -36.79 -0.23 -13.34
C ASP A 358 -37.78 0.12 -12.20
N GLY A 359 -37.28 0.66 -11.07
CA GLY A 359 -38.07 1.09 -9.93
C GLY A 359 -38.26 2.61 -9.81
N GLY A 360 -39.37 2.99 -9.18
CA GLY A 360 -39.70 4.38 -8.84
C GLY A 360 -40.60 4.50 -7.60
N PHE A 361 -40.62 5.69 -7.01
CA PHE A 361 -41.40 5.99 -5.81
C PHE A 361 -42.42 7.11 -6.10
N ASN A 362 -43.67 6.87 -5.73
CA ASN A 362 -44.71 7.90 -5.59
C ASN A 362 -44.98 8.14 -4.10
N GLU A 363 -45.66 9.22 -3.71
CA GLU A 363 -45.95 9.61 -2.31
C GLU A 363 -46.44 8.49 -1.35
N ASN A 364 -47.02 7.41 -1.88
CA ASN A 364 -47.65 6.34 -1.11
C ASN A 364 -47.21 4.93 -1.57
N GLN A 365 -46.40 4.81 -2.63
CA GLN A 365 -46.20 3.55 -3.36
C GLN A 365 -44.76 3.35 -3.84
N VAL A 366 -44.21 2.16 -3.57
CA VAL A 366 -43.08 1.63 -4.34
C VAL A 366 -43.65 0.96 -5.58
N ILE A 367 -43.10 1.31 -6.76
CA ILE A 367 -43.51 0.79 -8.06
C ILE A 367 -42.28 0.20 -8.76
N PHE A 368 -42.46 -0.97 -9.37
CA PHE A 368 -41.48 -1.62 -10.23
C PHE A 368 -42.19 -2.11 -11.50
N THR A 369 -41.62 -1.87 -12.68
CA THR A 369 -42.26 -2.24 -13.96
C THR A 369 -41.36 -3.13 -14.80
N GLN A 370 -41.84 -4.31 -15.21
CA GLN A 370 -41.02 -5.28 -15.92
C GLN A 370 -41.81 -6.08 -16.96
N LYS A 371 -41.15 -6.53 -18.02
CA LYS A 371 -41.69 -7.41 -19.07
C LYS A 371 -41.27 -8.87 -18.91
N ASP A 372 -40.16 -9.11 -18.22
CA ASP A 372 -39.68 -10.45 -17.91
C ASP A 372 -40.40 -11.03 -16.68
N ASP A 373 -41.01 -12.20 -16.86
CA ASP A 373 -41.82 -12.87 -15.83
C ASP A 373 -40.97 -13.47 -14.71
N ALA A 374 -39.75 -13.95 -15.00
CA ALA A 374 -38.86 -14.51 -13.99
C ALA A 374 -38.31 -13.40 -13.08
N VAL A 375 -37.94 -12.24 -13.65
CA VAL A 375 -37.54 -11.05 -12.88
C VAL A 375 -38.72 -10.53 -12.05
N THR A 376 -39.94 -10.52 -12.61
CA THR A 376 -41.16 -10.10 -11.90
C THR A 376 -41.46 -10.98 -10.69
N GLU A 377 -41.35 -12.30 -10.84
CA GLU A 377 -41.59 -13.26 -9.77
C GLU A 377 -40.47 -13.25 -8.72
N ASP A 378 -39.20 -13.14 -9.13
CA ASP A 378 -38.07 -13.01 -8.21
C ASP A 378 -38.22 -11.76 -7.32
N TYR A 379 -38.61 -10.60 -7.89
CA TYR A 379 -38.93 -9.39 -7.14
C TYR A 379 -40.00 -9.64 -6.06
N ARG A 380 -41.10 -10.34 -6.41
CA ARG A 380 -42.16 -10.71 -5.44
C ARG A 380 -41.59 -11.59 -4.32
N GLN A 381 -40.84 -12.63 -4.68
CA GLN A 381 -40.28 -13.56 -3.71
C GLN A 381 -39.25 -12.91 -2.78
N VAL A 382 -38.45 -11.93 -3.23
CA VAL A 382 -37.57 -11.18 -2.31
C VAL A 382 -38.40 -10.24 -1.42
N MET A 383 -39.38 -9.52 -1.95
CA MET A 383 -40.26 -8.65 -1.15
C MET A 383 -40.98 -9.44 -0.04
N GLN A 384 -41.56 -10.58 -0.36
CA GLN A 384 -42.25 -11.44 0.60
C GLN A 384 -41.28 -12.04 1.63
N ARG A 385 -40.08 -12.50 1.22
CA ARG A 385 -39.06 -13.06 2.15
C ARG A 385 -38.38 -12.03 3.04
N ARG A 386 -38.25 -10.77 2.61
CA ARG A 386 -37.46 -9.74 3.31
C ARG A 386 -38.30 -8.72 4.06
N PHE A 387 -39.50 -8.42 3.58
CA PHE A 387 -40.41 -7.43 4.17
C PHE A 387 -41.75 -8.02 4.61
N GLY A 388 -42.01 -9.31 4.35
CA GLY A 388 -43.28 -9.97 4.71
C GLY A 388 -44.50 -9.41 3.97
N VAL A 389 -44.28 -8.85 2.78
CA VAL A 389 -45.33 -8.23 1.97
C VAL A 389 -45.40 -8.82 0.56
N GLU A 390 -46.58 -9.25 0.18
CA GLU A 390 -46.88 -9.78 -1.14
C GLU A 390 -47.29 -8.63 -2.07
N PRO A 391 -46.51 -8.30 -3.12
CA PRO A 391 -46.82 -7.16 -3.98
C PRO A 391 -48.08 -7.38 -4.84
N ARG A 392 -48.78 -6.30 -5.15
CA ARG A 392 -49.87 -6.35 -6.15
C ARG A 392 -49.26 -6.32 -7.55
N VAL A 393 -49.68 -7.23 -8.42
CA VAL A 393 -49.30 -7.23 -9.85
C VAL A 393 -50.52 -6.88 -10.69
N GLY A 394 -50.34 -5.96 -11.62
CA GLY A 394 -51.27 -5.65 -12.70
C GLY A 394 -50.54 -5.46 -14.03
N LEU A 395 -51.27 -5.07 -15.07
CA LEU A 395 -50.69 -4.57 -16.32
C LEU A 395 -50.59 -3.04 -16.25
N ASP A 396 -49.54 -2.46 -16.82
CA ASP A 396 -49.42 -1.00 -16.91
C ASP A 396 -50.47 -0.46 -17.90
N PRO A 397 -51.38 0.45 -17.48
CA PRO A 397 -52.47 0.94 -18.34
C PRO A 397 -52.00 1.83 -19.49
N ARG A 398 -50.69 2.09 -19.62
CA ARG A 398 -50.06 2.92 -20.66
C ARG A 398 -49.26 2.10 -21.67
N ARG A 399 -48.99 0.81 -21.41
CA ARG A 399 -48.09 -0.03 -22.21
C ARG A 399 -48.52 -1.50 -22.19
N GLU A 400 -48.90 -2.02 -23.36
CA GLU A 400 -49.20 -3.44 -23.54
C GLU A 400 -48.03 -4.34 -23.11
N ASN A 401 -48.35 -5.46 -22.48
CA ASN A 401 -47.41 -6.50 -22.05
C ASN A 401 -46.27 -5.98 -21.15
N LEU A 402 -46.53 -4.92 -20.37
CA LEU A 402 -45.69 -4.48 -19.25
C LEU A 402 -46.42 -4.79 -17.94
N LYS A 403 -45.81 -5.59 -17.06
CA LYS A 403 -46.34 -5.85 -15.72
C LYS A 403 -45.91 -4.73 -14.79
N GLN A 404 -46.84 -4.25 -13.97
CA GLN A 404 -46.59 -3.27 -12.92
C GLN A 404 -46.75 -3.95 -11.56
N VAL A 405 -45.70 -3.89 -10.75
CA VAL A 405 -45.61 -4.45 -9.41
C VAL A 405 -45.67 -3.29 -8.41
N VAL A 406 -46.63 -3.30 -7.49
CA VAL A 406 -46.91 -2.16 -6.59
C VAL A 406 -47.00 -2.61 -5.14
N VAL A 407 -46.32 -1.88 -4.26
CA VAL A 407 -46.46 -2.01 -2.80
C VAL A 407 -46.83 -0.66 -2.20
N ASN A 408 -48.02 -0.57 -1.59
CA ASN A 408 -48.50 0.63 -0.91
C ASN A 408 -47.85 0.75 0.48
N SER A 409 -46.67 1.37 0.57
CA SER A 409 -46.03 1.67 1.86
C SER A 409 -45.11 2.89 1.78
N ARG A 410 -45.44 3.92 2.56
CA ARG A 410 -44.54 5.07 2.82
C ARG A 410 -43.28 4.65 3.56
N ASP A 411 -43.39 3.67 4.46
CA ASP A 411 -42.28 3.18 5.27
C ASP A 411 -41.29 2.33 4.45
N LEU A 412 -41.69 1.74 3.32
CA LEU A 412 -40.73 1.16 2.36
C LEU A 412 -39.99 2.24 1.57
N ILE A 413 -40.68 3.31 1.16
CA ILE A 413 -40.04 4.44 0.47
C ILE A 413 -38.97 5.06 1.36
N ALA A 414 -39.31 5.36 2.62
CA ALA A 414 -38.33 5.88 3.58
C ALA A 414 -37.20 4.88 3.89
N PHE A 415 -37.46 3.57 3.88
CA PHE A 415 -36.41 2.57 4.01
C PHE A 415 -35.41 2.60 2.83
N PHE A 416 -35.88 2.66 1.59
CA PHE A 416 -35.00 2.66 0.41
C PHE A 416 -34.39 4.04 0.13
N ALA A 417 -35.22 5.07 -0.05
CA ALA A 417 -34.79 6.41 -0.46
C ALA A 417 -34.00 7.14 0.64
N ASP A 418 -34.49 7.13 1.89
CA ASP A 418 -33.93 7.94 2.97
C ASP A 418 -32.89 7.16 3.79
N TYR A 419 -33.24 5.97 4.30
CA TYR A 419 -32.37 5.19 5.20
C TYR A 419 -31.24 4.45 4.49
N LEU A 420 -31.52 3.77 3.37
CA LEU A 420 -30.47 3.19 2.52
C LEU A 420 -29.84 4.23 1.59
N GLY A 421 -30.47 5.40 1.40
CA GLY A 421 -29.94 6.48 0.57
C GLY A 421 -29.92 6.16 -0.92
N THR A 422 -30.87 5.37 -1.45
CA THR A 422 -30.89 5.00 -2.88
C THR A 422 -31.15 6.17 -3.82
N GLY A 423 -31.67 7.29 -3.31
CA GLY A 423 -32.18 8.42 -4.08
C GLY A 423 -33.66 8.26 -4.47
N ASP A 424 -34.34 9.40 -4.65
CA ASP A 424 -35.78 9.53 -4.95
C ASP A 424 -36.07 9.73 -6.45
N ARG A 425 -35.16 10.38 -7.17
CA ARG A 425 -35.27 10.82 -8.57
C ARG A 425 -34.10 10.28 -9.39
N ALA A 426 -34.27 10.18 -10.71
CA ALA A 426 -33.26 9.60 -11.59
C ALA A 426 -31.87 10.29 -11.52
N GLU A 427 -31.83 11.60 -11.24
CA GLU A 427 -30.58 12.35 -11.00
C GLU A 427 -29.98 12.17 -9.60
N THR A 428 -30.80 11.85 -8.58
CA THR A 428 -30.35 11.65 -7.19
C THR A 428 -30.08 10.18 -6.86
N LYS A 429 -30.44 9.25 -7.76
CA LYS A 429 -30.14 7.81 -7.63
C LYS A 429 -28.63 7.60 -7.44
N ARG A 430 -28.25 6.75 -6.49
CA ARG A 430 -26.85 6.48 -6.12
C ARG A 430 -26.66 5.11 -5.47
N THR A 431 -25.43 4.65 -5.31
CA THR A 431 -25.13 3.36 -4.66
C THR A 431 -25.23 3.48 -3.14
N PRO A 432 -26.06 2.68 -2.45
CA PRO A 432 -26.15 2.69 -0.99
C PRO A 432 -24.82 2.34 -0.31
N ARG A 433 -24.56 2.95 0.85
CA ARG A 433 -23.35 2.68 1.66
C ARG A 433 -23.23 1.20 2.01
N CYS A 434 -24.36 0.53 2.26
CA CYS A 434 -24.39 -0.91 2.55
C CYS A 434 -24.08 -1.83 1.36
N ILE A 435 -23.95 -1.31 0.13
CA ILE A 435 -23.36 -2.04 -1.01
C ILE A 435 -21.86 -1.76 -1.06
N LEU A 436 -21.46 -0.48 -0.97
CA LEU A 436 -20.04 -0.08 -1.02
C LEU A 436 -19.19 -0.70 0.11
N ALA A 437 -19.77 -0.87 1.31
CA ALA A 437 -19.14 -1.47 2.49
C ALA A 437 -19.22 -3.01 2.57
N SER A 438 -19.67 -3.69 1.50
CA SER A 438 -19.99 -5.13 1.51
C SER A 438 -19.00 -6.03 0.77
N GLY A 439 -19.16 -7.35 0.97
CA GLY A 439 -18.36 -8.37 0.29
C GLY A 439 -18.73 -8.59 -1.19
N PRO A 440 -17.88 -9.30 -1.96
CA PRO A 440 -17.99 -9.40 -3.41
C PRO A 440 -19.33 -9.96 -3.90
N GLU A 441 -19.91 -10.96 -3.23
CA GLU A 441 -21.19 -11.55 -3.65
C GLU A 441 -22.36 -10.57 -3.55
N VAL A 442 -22.34 -9.67 -2.55
CA VAL A 442 -23.37 -8.63 -2.39
C VAL A 442 -23.22 -7.57 -3.49
N MET A 443 -21.98 -7.18 -3.81
CA MET A 443 -21.69 -6.27 -4.93
C MET A 443 -22.08 -6.86 -6.29
N LYS A 444 -21.76 -8.13 -6.57
CA LYS A 444 -22.13 -8.83 -7.82
C LYS A 444 -23.64 -8.86 -8.02
N GLU A 445 -24.40 -9.23 -7.00
CA GLU A 445 -25.86 -9.34 -7.10
C GLU A 445 -26.56 -7.98 -7.23
N TYR A 446 -26.04 -6.94 -6.56
CA TYR A 446 -26.45 -5.56 -6.81
C TYR A 446 -26.23 -5.14 -8.26
N VAL A 447 -25.02 -5.34 -8.80
CA VAL A 447 -24.70 -4.99 -10.19
C VAL A 447 -25.54 -5.82 -11.17
N ARG A 448 -25.80 -7.10 -10.91
CA ARG A 448 -26.75 -7.91 -11.71
C ARG A 448 -28.14 -7.27 -11.70
N GLY A 449 -28.62 -6.80 -10.55
CA GLY A 449 -29.90 -6.10 -10.44
C GLY A 449 -29.99 -4.83 -11.30
N LEU A 450 -28.90 -4.05 -11.39
CA LEU A 450 -28.83 -2.86 -12.24
C LEU A 450 -28.93 -3.18 -13.75
N THR A 451 -28.58 -4.40 -14.18
CA THR A 451 -28.58 -4.78 -15.61
C THR A 451 -29.96 -4.82 -16.28
N LEU A 452 -31.04 -4.50 -15.57
CA LEU A 452 -32.35 -4.26 -16.16
C LEU A 452 -32.37 -3.01 -17.07
N ASP A 453 -31.67 -1.94 -16.69
CA ASP A 453 -31.47 -0.76 -17.57
C ASP A 453 -30.22 -0.93 -18.49
N GLY A 454 -29.37 -1.91 -18.18
CA GLY A 454 -28.30 -2.37 -19.07
C GLY A 454 -28.81 -3.09 -20.32
N TYR A 455 -27.99 -3.16 -21.38
CA TYR A 455 -28.36 -3.82 -22.63
C TYR A 455 -27.17 -4.42 -23.39
N VAL A 456 -27.48 -5.29 -24.35
CA VAL A 456 -26.51 -5.88 -25.28
C VAL A 456 -26.84 -5.41 -26.68
N SER A 457 -25.91 -4.71 -27.31
CA SER A 457 -26.05 -4.21 -28.69
C SER A 457 -25.91 -5.32 -29.74
N GLU A 458 -26.23 -5.01 -31.00
CA GLU A 458 -26.00 -5.92 -32.15
C GLU A 458 -24.52 -6.15 -32.45
N ARG A 459 -23.63 -5.25 -32.02
CA ARG A 459 -22.17 -5.41 -32.13
C ARG A 459 -21.53 -6.02 -30.88
N GLY A 460 -22.32 -6.73 -30.06
CA GLY A 460 -21.82 -7.40 -28.85
C GLY A 460 -21.30 -6.49 -27.73
N ARG A 461 -21.46 -5.15 -27.82
CA ARG A 461 -21.20 -4.23 -26.70
C ARG A 461 -22.13 -4.56 -25.54
N VAL A 462 -21.57 -4.66 -24.34
CA VAL A 462 -22.26 -4.96 -23.07
C VAL A 462 -22.34 -3.68 -22.25
N VAL A 463 -23.54 -3.15 -22.05
CA VAL A 463 -23.83 -2.01 -21.19
C VAL A 463 -24.48 -2.53 -19.90
N VAL A 464 -23.91 -2.16 -18.76
CA VAL A 464 -24.37 -2.61 -17.42
C VAL A 464 -25.52 -1.74 -16.92
N LEU A 465 -25.44 -0.43 -17.18
CA LEU A 465 -26.36 0.59 -16.69
C LEU A 465 -26.33 1.78 -17.67
N GLY A 466 -27.49 2.34 -17.99
CA GLY A 466 -27.64 3.74 -18.39
C GLY A 466 -28.17 4.55 -17.20
N THR A 467 -27.75 5.79 -17.01
CA THR A 467 -28.29 6.65 -15.94
C THR A 467 -28.01 8.12 -16.21
N VAL A 468 -28.83 9.02 -15.67
CA VAL A 468 -28.57 10.47 -15.66
C VAL A 468 -27.80 10.93 -14.40
N SER A 469 -27.66 10.04 -13.40
CA SER A 469 -26.80 10.27 -12.23
C SER A 469 -25.36 9.87 -12.56
N ARG A 470 -24.49 10.87 -12.76
CA ARG A 470 -23.04 10.67 -12.96
C ARG A 470 -22.43 9.90 -11.78
N GLN A 471 -22.81 10.28 -10.55
CA GLN A 471 -22.37 9.66 -9.30
C GLN A 471 -22.66 8.16 -9.27
N LEU A 472 -23.87 7.72 -9.62
CA LEU A 472 -24.21 6.30 -9.66
C LEU A 472 -23.32 5.54 -10.65
N ALA A 473 -23.07 6.13 -11.82
CA ALA A 473 -22.28 5.51 -12.86
C ALA A 473 -20.78 5.38 -12.48
N GLU A 474 -20.21 6.40 -11.82
CA GLU A 474 -18.85 6.38 -11.27
C GLU A 474 -18.73 5.40 -10.08
N GLU A 475 -19.71 5.36 -9.17
CA GLU A 475 -19.76 4.37 -8.08
C GLU A 475 -19.87 2.92 -8.61
N VAL A 476 -20.65 2.69 -9.69
CA VAL A 476 -20.76 1.38 -10.36
C VAL A 476 -19.51 1.03 -11.16
N GLN A 477 -18.82 2.00 -11.77
CA GLN A 477 -17.51 1.80 -12.40
C GLN A 477 -16.46 1.36 -11.36
N ALA A 478 -16.45 1.98 -10.18
CA ALA A 478 -15.57 1.60 -9.07
C ALA A 478 -15.87 0.18 -8.53
N LEU A 479 -17.15 -0.20 -8.38
CA LEU A 479 -17.55 -1.56 -8.02
C LEU A 479 -17.03 -2.60 -9.02
N LEU A 480 -17.21 -2.34 -10.32
CA LEU A 480 -16.73 -3.22 -11.39
C LEU A 480 -15.19 -3.33 -11.40
N LEU A 481 -14.49 -2.20 -11.23
CA LEU A 481 -13.02 -2.15 -11.17
C LEU A 481 -12.46 -3.01 -10.04
N ASN A 482 -13.09 -2.95 -8.86
CA ASN A 482 -12.71 -3.76 -7.69
C ASN A 482 -12.92 -5.25 -7.95
N LEU A 483 -14.06 -5.61 -8.55
CA LEU A 483 -14.40 -6.98 -9.00
C LEU A 483 -13.55 -7.47 -10.21
N GLY A 484 -12.55 -6.71 -10.64
CA GLY A 484 -11.62 -7.06 -11.72
C GLY A 484 -12.19 -6.93 -13.13
N ILE A 485 -13.22 -6.09 -13.32
CA ILE A 485 -13.92 -5.86 -14.59
C ILE A 485 -13.78 -4.39 -14.95
N VAL A 486 -12.93 -4.07 -15.93
CA VAL A 486 -12.78 -2.67 -16.36
C VAL A 486 -13.92 -2.29 -17.32
N ALA A 487 -14.60 -1.19 -17.00
CA ALA A 487 -15.65 -0.59 -17.80
C ALA A 487 -15.30 0.87 -18.14
N ARG A 488 -15.72 1.34 -19.32
CA ARG A 488 -15.73 2.75 -19.70
C ARG A 488 -17.03 3.40 -19.24
N LEU A 489 -16.97 4.64 -18.78
CA LEU A 489 -18.12 5.53 -18.65
C LEU A 489 -18.28 6.36 -19.94
N GLU A 490 -19.33 6.13 -20.72
CA GLU A 490 -19.62 6.89 -21.95
C GLU A 490 -20.71 7.94 -21.71
N THR A 491 -20.46 9.19 -22.12
CA THR A 491 -21.44 10.28 -22.03
C THR A 491 -22.18 10.44 -23.36
N LYS A 492 -23.51 10.42 -23.32
CA LYS A 492 -24.40 10.68 -24.46
C LYS A 492 -25.24 11.93 -24.18
N GLY A 493 -25.16 12.94 -25.03
CA GLY A 493 -26.11 14.05 -24.99
C GLY A 493 -27.54 13.56 -25.29
N ILE A 494 -28.52 14.06 -24.54
CA ILE A 494 -29.93 13.69 -24.74
C ILE A 494 -30.70 14.86 -25.35
N HIS A 495 -31.53 14.59 -26.35
CA HIS A 495 -32.61 15.47 -26.76
C HIS A 495 -33.93 14.73 -26.60
N TYR A 496 -34.78 15.24 -25.71
CA TYR A 496 -36.16 14.81 -25.54
C TYR A 496 -37.09 15.99 -25.80
N GLU A 497 -37.83 15.95 -26.90
CA GLU A 497 -39.04 16.74 -27.04
C GLU A 497 -40.20 15.97 -26.39
N TYR A 498 -40.78 16.51 -25.31
CA TYR A 498 -41.98 15.94 -24.72
C TYR A 498 -42.89 17.01 -24.09
N ARG A 499 -44.05 17.25 -24.70
CA ARG A 499 -45.16 18.06 -24.17
C ARG A 499 -44.81 19.51 -23.74
N HIS A 500 -44.27 20.31 -24.65
CA HIS A 500 -44.22 21.78 -24.54
C HIS A 500 -43.61 22.38 -23.25
N VAL A 501 -42.70 21.67 -22.59
CA VAL A 501 -41.88 22.18 -21.48
C VAL A 501 -40.42 21.77 -21.74
N GLU A 502 -39.48 22.72 -21.75
CA GLU A 502 -38.04 22.46 -21.94
C GLU A 502 -37.40 21.82 -20.70
N ASN A 503 -37.79 20.59 -20.37
CA ASN A 503 -37.07 19.77 -19.39
C ASN A 503 -35.79 19.20 -20.05
N ARG A 504 -34.78 20.06 -20.23
CA ARG A 504 -33.44 19.64 -20.67
C ARG A 504 -32.83 18.66 -19.68
N LYS A 505 -32.23 17.59 -20.20
CA LYS A 505 -31.31 16.71 -19.49
C LYS A 505 -30.06 16.59 -20.33
N ASP A 506 -29.02 17.31 -19.96
CA ASP A 506 -27.90 17.58 -20.86
C ASP A 506 -27.04 16.33 -21.17
N ALA A 507 -27.08 15.30 -20.31
CA ALA A 507 -26.36 14.04 -20.53
C ALA A 507 -27.04 12.80 -19.92
N CYS A 508 -26.80 11.66 -20.54
CA CYS A 508 -26.92 10.31 -20.00
C CYS A 508 -25.52 9.67 -19.95
N TYR A 509 -25.28 8.82 -18.97
CA TYR A 509 -24.04 8.10 -18.75
C TYR A 509 -24.27 6.59 -18.89
N GLU A 510 -23.49 5.91 -19.73
CA GLU A 510 -23.53 4.46 -19.90
C GLU A 510 -22.26 3.81 -19.34
N VAL A 511 -22.43 2.79 -18.48
CA VAL A 511 -21.32 1.97 -17.97
C VAL A 511 -21.12 0.77 -18.91
N VAL A 512 -20.05 0.77 -19.70
CA VAL A 512 -19.82 -0.16 -20.82
C VAL A 512 -18.64 -1.08 -20.53
N VAL A 513 -18.84 -2.40 -20.52
CA VAL A 513 -17.77 -3.38 -20.28
C VAL A 513 -16.86 -3.51 -21.51
N LEU A 514 -15.56 -3.25 -21.32
CA LEU A 514 -14.53 -3.38 -22.34
C LEU A 514 -14.41 -4.84 -22.80
N SER A 515 -14.11 -5.08 -24.09
CA SER A 515 -14.18 -6.42 -24.72
C SER A 515 -13.44 -7.53 -23.97
N LYS A 516 -12.19 -7.32 -23.54
CA LYS A 516 -11.37 -8.24 -22.73
C LYS A 516 -12.11 -8.75 -21.48
N PHE A 517 -12.92 -7.89 -20.86
CA PHE A 517 -13.61 -8.17 -19.60
C PHE A 517 -15.04 -8.69 -19.77
N ARG A 518 -15.61 -8.71 -20.99
CA ARG A 518 -17.00 -9.18 -21.22
C ARG A 518 -17.21 -10.63 -20.79
N ARG A 519 -16.23 -11.53 -21.01
CA ARG A 519 -16.29 -12.91 -20.53
C ARG A 519 -16.34 -12.96 -18.99
N ALA A 520 -15.39 -12.29 -18.33
CA ALA A 520 -15.33 -12.24 -16.88
C ALA A 520 -16.61 -11.64 -16.25
N PHE A 521 -17.21 -10.62 -16.87
CA PHE A 521 -18.51 -10.08 -16.47
C PHE A 521 -19.63 -11.12 -16.57
N LEU A 522 -19.75 -11.85 -17.68
CA LEU A 522 -20.82 -12.83 -17.90
C LEU A 522 -20.67 -14.12 -17.07
N GLU A 523 -19.47 -14.38 -16.56
CA GLU A 523 -19.14 -15.49 -15.66
C GLU A 523 -19.26 -15.11 -14.17
N ARG A 524 -18.78 -13.91 -13.78
CA ARG A 524 -18.79 -13.44 -12.37
C ARG A 524 -20.07 -12.73 -11.94
N ILE A 525 -20.79 -12.09 -12.87
CA ILE A 525 -21.97 -11.24 -12.58
C ILE A 525 -23.16 -11.70 -13.44
N GLY A 526 -23.06 -11.56 -14.76
CA GLY A 526 -24.14 -11.83 -15.70
C GLY A 526 -25.27 -10.79 -15.68
N PHE A 527 -26.25 -10.99 -16.57
CA PHE A 527 -27.49 -10.21 -16.60
C PHE A 527 -28.57 -10.82 -15.70
N ALA A 528 -29.53 -10.00 -15.25
CA ALA A 528 -30.75 -10.47 -14.58
C ALA A 528 -31.77 -11.11 -15.56
N GLU A 529 -31.78 -10.70 -16.82
CA GLU A 529 -32.57 -11.33 -17.88
C GLU A 529 -31.74 -12.41 -18.61
N ASP A 530 -32.23 -13.65 -18.64
CA ASP A 530 -31.65 -14.75 -19.43
C ASP A 530 -31.56 -14.41 -20.93
N ARG A 531 -32.50 -13.61 -21.42
CA ARG A 531 -32.51 -13.07 -22.80
C ARG A 531 -31.27 -12.20 -23.08
N LYS A 532 -30.90 -11.31 -22.15
CA LYS A 532 -29.69 -10.47 -22.27
C LYS A 532 -28.43 -11.32 -22.08
N GLN A 533 -28.41 -12.21 -21.10
CA GLN A 533 -27.29 -13.15 -20.84
C GLN A 533 -26.99 -14.03 -22.06
N THR A 534 -28.02 -14.60 -22.69
CA THR A 534 -27.93 -15.42 -23.90
C THR A 534 -27.48 -14.60 -25.10
N ARG A 535 -28.03 -13.39 -25.28
CA ARG A 535 -27.58 -12.47 -26.35
C ARG A 535 -26.10 -12.12 -26.17
N ALA A 536 -25.64 -11.80 -24.96
CA ALA A 536 -24.23 -11.49 -24.69
C ALA A 536 -23.32 -12.69 -25.01
N ARG A 537 -23.67 -13.89 -24.52
CA ARG A 537 -22.93 -15.13 -24.80
C ARG A 537 -22.80 -15.43 -26.30
N LYS A 538 -23.84 -15.18 -27.11
CA LYS A 538 -23.78 -15.36 -28.58
C LYS A 538 -22.75 -14.47 -29.29
N HIS A 539 -22.33 -13.36 -28.70
CA HIS A 539 -21.34 -12.44 -29.29
C HIS A 539 -19.92 -12.62 -28.70
N LEU A 540 -19.73 -13.55 -27.75
CA LEU A 540 -18.39 -13.95 -27.31
C LEU A 540 -17.67 -14.67 -28.47
N GLY A 541 -16.53 -14.12 -28.91
CA GLY A 541 -15.75 -14.66 -30.02
C GLY A 541 -16.07 -14.06 -31.40
N GLN A 542 -17.05 -13.16 -31.52
CA GLN A 542 -17.17 -12.30 -32.70
C GLN A 542 -16.10 -11.20 -32.64
N GLN A 543 -15.43 -10.92 -33.76
CA GLN A 543 -14.49 -9.79 -33.84
C GLN A 543 -15.25 -8.46 -33.66
N SER A 544 -15.22 -7.93 -32.43
CA SER A 544 -15.39 -6.50 -32.19
C SER A 544 -14.18 -5.77 -32.82
N HIS A 545 -14.33 -4.50 -33.18
CA HIS A 545 -13.14 -3.66 -33.32
C HIS A 545 -12.36 -3.71 -31.99
N PRO A 546 -11.02 -3.87 -32.01
CA PRO A 546 -10.23 -3.90 -30.78
C PRO A 546 -10.38 -2.57 -30.04
N ASP A 547 -10.71 -2.62 -28.75
CA ASP A 547 -10.69 -1.41 -27.92
C ASP A 547 -9.25 -0.92 -27.84
N THR A 548 -9.00 0.35 -28.19
CA THR A 548 -7.65 0.95 -28.28
C THR A 548 -6.94 1.08 -26.93
N HIS A 549 -7.53 0.59 -25.83
CA HIS A 549 -7.02 0.74 -24.47
C HIS A 549 -6.27 -0.51 -23.97
N TYR A 550 -6.22 -1.57 -24.77
CA TYR A 550 -5.21 -2.65 -24.58
C TYR A 550 -3.85 -2.27 -25.17
N VAL A 551 -3.78 -1.12 -25.85
CA VAL A 551 -2.52 -0.53 -26.31
C VAL A 551 -1.70 -0.09 -25.10
N VAL A 552 -0.43 -0.46 -25.09
CA VAL A 552 0.52 -0.12 -24.03
C VAL A 552 1.36 1.07 -24.51
N PRO A 553 1.26 2.25 -23.88
CA PRO A 553 1.97 3.45 -24.35
C PRO A 553 3.49 3.37 -24.18
N GLY A 554 4.24 3.73 -25.24
CA GLY A 554 5.69 3.95 -25.20
C GLY A 554 6.55 2.69 -25.29
N VAL A 555 5.97 1.49 -25.51
CA VAL A 555 6.74 0.23 -25.54
C VAL A 555 7.01 -0.31 -26.95
N ARG A 556 6.40 0.26 -28.00
CA ARG A 556 6.70 -0.08 -29.41
C ARG A 556 8.21 -0.12 -29.74
N PRO A 557 9.07 0.82 -29.28
CA PRO A 557 10.50 0.77 -29.59
C PRO A 557 11.18 -0.53 -29.09
N LEU A 558 10.89 -0.96 -27.86
CA LEU A 558 11.42 -2.20 -27.27
C LEU A 558 10.98 -3.43 -28.07
N ALA A 559 9.71 -3.44 -28.48
CA ALA A 559 9.12 -4.54 -29.23
C ALA A 559 9.66 -4.62 -30.67
N VAL A 560 9.94 -3.48 -31.31
CA VAL A 560 10.60 -3.44 -32.63
C VAL A 560 12.04 -3.98 -32.52
N THR A 561 12.77 -3.72 -31.43
CA THR A 561 14.09 -4.33 -31.20
C THR A 561 14.01 -5.86 -31.12
N LEU A 562 13.09 -6.42 -30.34
CA LEU A 562 12.88 -7.88 -30.29
C LEU A 562 12.43 -8.46 -31.65
N ALA A 563 11.54 -7.77 -32.37
CA ALA A 563 11.08 -8.21 -33.69
C ALA A 563 12.23 -8.24 -34.73
N ARG A 564 13.14 -7.27 -34.69
CA ARG A 564 14.36 -7.27 -35.52
C ARG A 564 15.28 -8.43 -35.19
N ALA A 565 15.54 -8.67 -33.90
CA ALA A 565 16.34 -9.81 -33.45
C ALA A 565 15.75 -11.14 -33.94
N LYS A 566 14.42 -11.33 -33.78
CA LYS A 566 13.75 -12.53 -34.28
C LYS A 566 13.80 -12.69 -35.79
N MET A 567 13.74 -11.60 -36.55
CA MET A 567 13.73 -11.67 -38.02
C MET A 567 15.03 -12.25 -38.58
N ALA A 568 16.17 -12.10 -37.88
CA ALA A 568 17.44 -12.71 -38.27
C ALA A 568 17.44 -14.26 -38.19
N GLU A 569 16.61 -14.84 -37.31
CA GLU A 569 16.52 -16.29 -37.07
C GLU A 569 15.23 -16.92 -37.64
N ALA A 570 14.29 -16.11 -38.14
CA ALA A 570 12.98 -16.56 -38.59
C ALA A 570 13.07 -17.38 -39.89
N SER A 571 12.99 -18.71 -39.78
CA SER A 571 12.99 -19.64 -40.93
C SER A 571 11.64 -19.76 -41.66
N SER A 572 10.54 -19.33 -41.04
CA SER A 572 9.19 -19.41 -41.61
C SER A 572 8.82 -18.13 -42.36
N ARG A 573 8.51 -18.23 -43.66
CA ARG A 573 8.11 -17.08 -44.49
C ARG A 573 6.91 -16.32 -43.91
N LYS A 574 5.89 -17.03 -43.40
CA LYS A 574 4.73 -16.41 -42.74
C LYS A 574 5.11 -15.58 -41.50
N LEU A 575 6.16 -15.98 -40.78
CA LEU A 575 6.69 -15.23 -39.63
C LEU A 575 7.51 -14.02 -40.09
N GLN A 576 8.32 -14.16 -41.15
CA GLN A 576 9.04 -13.04 -41.77
C GLN A 576 8.06 -11.97 -42.29
N ASP A 577 7.02 -12.37 -43.02
CA ASP A 577 5.97 -11.49 -43.54
C ASP A 577 5.25 -10.74 -42.40
N TRP A 578 4.94 -11.44 -41.28
CA TRP A 578 4.34 -10.82 -40.09
C TRP A 578 5.30 -9.84 -39.41
N LEU A 579 6.57 -10.22 -39.18
CA LEU A 579 7.57 -9.37 -38.51
C LEU A 579 7.83 -8.09 -39.32
N HIS A 580 7.93 -8.21 -40.64
CA HIS A 580 8.05 -7.06 -41.54
C HIS A 580 6.83 -6.12 -41.43
N SER A 581 5.61 -6.67 -41.49
CA SER A 581 4.37 -5.90 -41.31
C SER A 581 4.28 -5.22 -39.94
N PHE A 582 4.61 -5.94 -38.87
CA PHE A 582 4.65 -5.42 -37.50
C PHE A 582 5.63 -4.26 -37.33
N MET A 583 6.83 -4.35 -37.91
CA MET A 583 7.85 -3.30 -37.83
C MET A 583 7.59 -2.10 -38.73
N THR A 584 6.82 -2.25 -39.81
CA THR A 584 6.49 -1.17 -40.76
C THR A 584 5.20 -0.42 -40.43
N ALA A 585 4.37 -0.93 -39.51
CA ALA A 585 3.29 -0.16 -38.90
C ALA A 585 3.84 0.99 -38.04
N ASP A 586 3.00 2.00 -37.78
CA ASP A 586 3.32 3.14 -36.90
C ASP A 586 2.45 3.16 -35.61
N ALA A 587 1.55 2.18 -35.47
CA ALA A 587 0.67 2.07 -34.31
C ALA A 587 1.37 1.45 -33.09
N GLU A 588 1.14 2.04 -31.91
CA GLU A 588 1.47 1.43 -30.62
C GLU A 588 0.76 0.08 -30.42
N ILE A 589 1.36 -0.77 -29.58
CA ILE A 589 1.10 -2.21 -29.60
C ILE A 589 0.20 -2.68 -28.45
N THR A 590 -0.62 -3.70 -28.69
CA THR A 590 -1.50 -4.26 -27.65
C THR A 590 -0.78 -5.24 -26.73
N GLU A 591 -1.29 -5.39 -25.51
CA GLU A 591 -0.91 -6.44 -24.55
C GLU A 591 -0.89 -7.85 -25.19
N GLU A 592 -1.90 -8.19 -26.00
CA GLU A 592 -1.94 -9.47 -26.73
C GLU A 592 -0.82 -9.59 -27.76
N THR A 593 -0.47 -8.49 -28.45
CA THR A 593 0.68 -8.44 -29.36
C THR A 593 2.01 -8.58 -28.62
N ILE A 594 2.13 -8.00 -27.41
CA ILE A 594 3.32 -8.17 -26.55
C ILE A 594 3.43 -9.62 -26.10
N ILE A 595 2.36 -10.23 -25.58
CA ILE A 595 2.34 -11.64 -25.15
C ILE A 595 2.74 -12.56 -26.31
N TRP A 596 2.17 -12.35 -27.50
CA TRP A 596 2.53 -13.14 -28.69
C TRP A 596 4.00 -12.93 -29.10
N LEU A 597 4.49 -11.68 -29.07
CA LEU A 597 5.90 -11.38 -29.36
C LEU A 597 6.85 -12.03 -28.35
N LEU A 598 6.56 -11.96 -27.06
CA LEU A 598 7.32 -12.63 -25.98
C LEU A 598 7.33 -14.15 -26.16
N ASP A 599 6.22 -14.73 -26.62
CA ASP A 599 6.07 -16.16 -26.88
C ASP A 599 6.92 -16.63 -28.07
N ILE A 600 6.92 -15.89 -29.18
CA ILE A 600 7.80 -16.20 -30.33
C ILE A 600 9.27 -15.83 -30.11
N THR A 601 9.60 -15.03 -29.07
CA THR A 601 10.98 -14.61 -28.72
C THR A 601 11.49 -15.19 -27.40
N ARG A 602 10.94 -16.33 -26.95
CA ARG A 602 11.33 -17.00 -25.68
C ARG A 602 12.84 -17.25 -25.54
N GLU A 603 13.56 -17.45 -26.64
CA GLU A 603 15.03 -17.58 -26.64
C GLU A 603 15.77 -16.30 -26.22
N LEU A 604 15.17 -15.12 -26.46
CA LEU A 604 15.72 -13.80 -26.11
C LEU A 604 15.39 -13.37 -24.67
N LYS A 605 14.87 -14.28 -23.83
CA LYS A 605 14.39 -14.00 -22.45
C LYS A 605 15.38 -13.28 -21.54
N GLU A 606 16.69 -13.37 -21.82
CA GLU A 606 17.71 -12.73 -21.00
C GLU A 606 17.95 -11.24 -21.35
N THR A 607 17.47 -10.78 -22.49
CA THR A 607 17.58 -9.37 -22.94
C THR A 607 16.80 -8.41 -22.04
N SER A 608 17.23 -7.14 -21.99
CA SER A 608 16.57 -6.11 -21.18
C SER A 608 15.16 -5.79 -21.68
N GLU A 609 14.97 -5.88 -22.99
CA GLU A 609 13.76 -5.58 -23.74
C GLU A 609 12.70 -6.65 -23.50
N TRP A 610 13.07 -7.93 -23.54
CA TRP A 610 12.16 -9.03 -23.19
C TRP A 610 11.77 -8.97 -21.71
N LYS A 611 12.73 -8.72 -20.80
CA LYS A 611 12.45 -8.57 -19.36
C LYS A 611 11.52 -7.39 -19.07
N THR A 612 11.70 -6.25 -19.73
CA THR A 612 10.85 -5.07 -19.58
C THR A 612 9.45 -5.31 -20.14
N LEU A 613 9.32 -5.81 -21.37
CA LEU A 613 8.02 -6.12 -21.98
C LEU A 613 7.26 -7.19 -21.21
N SER A 614 7.95 -8.22 -20.71
CA SER A 614 7.38 -9.24 -19.82
C SER A 614 6.94 -8.65 -18.48
N SER A 615 7.73 -7.75 -17.89
CA SER A 615 7.32 -7.02 -16.68
C SER A 615 6.07 -6.16 -16.91
N VAL A 616 5.89 -5.56 -18.10
CA VAL A 616 4.71 -4.74 -18.42
C VAL A 616 3.48 -5.59 -18.73
N ALA A 617 3.62 -6.67 -19.51
CA ALA A 617 2.51 -7.55 -19.89
C ALA A 617 1.88 -8.34 -18.72
N ASN A 618 2.64 -8.58 -17.64
CA ASN A 618 2.14 -9.28 -16.45
C ASN A 618 1.44 -8.38 -15.42
N ARG A 619 1.28 -7.07 -15.66
CA ARG A 619 0.64 -6.14 -14.72
C ARG A 619 -0.88 -6.12 -14.88
N LYS A 620 -1.62 -6.20 -13.77
CA LYS A 620 -3.08 -5.93 -13.73
C LYS A 620 -3.36 -4.41 -13.83
N VAL A 621 -2.94 -3.76 -14.92
CA VAL A 621 -3.18 -2.33 -15.18
C VAL A 621 -3.77 -2.11 -16.57
N MET A 622 -4.59 -1.08 -16.69
CA MET A 622 -5.03 -0.47 -17.95
C MET A 622 -4.44 0.93 -18.06
N TYR A 623 -4.39 1.46 -19.27
CA TYR A 623 -3.97 2.83 -19.55
C TYR A 623 -5.14 3.64 -20.11
N THR A 624 -5.27 4.90 -19.67
CA THR A 624 -6.33 5.81 -20.12
C THR A 624 -5.76 7.22 -20.34
N PRO A 625 -5.68 7.71 -21.59
CA PRO A 625 -5.25 9.08 -21.84
C PRO A 625 -6.23 10.10 -21.27
N VAL A 626 -5.69 11.13 -20.62
CA VAL A 626 -6.43 12.32 -20.17
C VAL A 626 -7.05 13.02 -21.39
N THR A 627 -8.37 13.23 -21.38
CA THR A 627 -9.11 13.91 -22.44
C THR A 627 -9.37 15.38 -22.11
N ARG A 628 -9.43 15.72 -20.82
CA ARG A 628 -9.80 17.05 -20.34
C ARG A 628 -9.10 17.42 -19.03
N LEU A 629 -8.75 18.70 -18.91
CA LEU A 629 -8.20 19.33 -17.71
C LEU A 629 -8.95 20.64 -17.44
N TRP A 630 -9.20 20.96 -16.17
CA TRP A 630 -9.73 22.26 -15.73
C TRP A 630 -9.23 22.62 -14.32
N SER A 631 -9.52 23.84 -13.88
CA SER A 631 -9.24 24.31 -12.52
C SER A 631 -10.55 24.54 -11.77
N ASP A 632 -10.56 24.25 -10.48
CA ASP A 632 -11.74 24.25 -9.60
C ASP A 632 -11.33 24.59 -8.15
N LYS A 633 -12.28 24.79 -7.24
CA LYS A 633 -12.03 25.11 -5.82
C LYS A 633 -12.93 24.32 -4.88
N ASP A 634 -12.34 23.36 -4.19
CA ASP A 634 -13.06 22.47 -3.28
C ASP A 634 -12.30 22.20 -1.98
N GLU A 635 -12.94 21.50 -1.05
CA GLU A 635 -12.31 21.00 0.16
C GLU A 635 -11.49 19.75 -0.13
N VAL A 636 -10.26 19.73 0.40
CA VAL A 636 -9.27 18.69 0.09
C VAL A 636 -8.81 17.92 1.32
N PHE A 637 -8.42 16.67 1.09
CA PHE A 637 -8.12 15.63 2.07
C PHE A 637 -6.93 14.79 1.59
N ASP A 638 -6.22 14.09 2.48
CA ASP A 638 -5.15 13.13 2.12
C ASP A 638 -5.05 11.97 3.14
N LEU A 639 -4.28 10.93 2.82
CA LEU A 639 -4.03 9.76 3.68
C LEU A 639 -2.54 9.42 3.80
N GLN A 640 -2.07 9.21 5.02
CA GLN A 640 -0.69 8.78 5.28
C GLN A 640 -0.55 7.25 5.25
N VAL A 641 -0.18 6.70 4.09
CA VAL A 641 0.34 5.33 3.93
C VAL A 641 1.86 5.27 4.16
N PRO A 642 2.40 4.67 5.25
CA PRO A 642 3.83 4.77 5.58
C PRO A 642 4.79 3.91 4.73
N SER A 643 4.25 2.85 4.12
CA SER A 643 4.99 1.78 3.43
C SER A 643 5.26 2.12 1.97
N THR A 644 4.22 2.09 1.13
CA THR A 644 4.27 2.35 -0.33
C THR A 644 4.27 3.84 -0.67
N HIS A 645 3.95 4.70 0.30
CA HIS A 645 3.68 6.13 0.11
C HIS A 645 2.55 6.43 -0.90
N SER A 646 1.69 5.45 -1.21
CA SER A 646 0.64 5.55 -2.24
C SER A 646 -0.63 4.76 -1.91
N PHE A 647 -1.75 5.17 -2.54
CA PHE A 647 -3.08 4.57 -2.39
C PHE A 647 -3.95 4.80 -3.65
N ILE A 648 -5.03 4.02 -3.79
CA ILE A 648 -5.95 4.10 -4.95
C ILE A 648 -7.10 5.09 -4.70
N THR A 649 -7.22 6.06 -5.61
CA THR A 649 -8.21 7.16 -5.62
C THR A 649 -8.97 7.17 -6.95
N ASN A 650 -10.28 6.93 -6.96
CA ASN A 650 -11.11 6.80 -8.18
C ASN A 650 -10.57 5.77 -9.22
N GLY A 651 -9.74 4.81 -8.78
CA GLY A 651 -9.05 3.85 -9.66
C GLY A 651 -7.66 4.28 -10.14
N LEU A 652 -7.20 5.47 -9.77
CA LEU A 652 -5.87 6.03 -10.08
C LEU A 652 -4.94 5.94 -8.86
N ILE A 653 -3.61 5.92 -9.07
CA ILE A 653 -2.61 5.77 -7.98
C ILE A 653 -2.12 7.15 -7.52
N SER A 654 -2.29 7.49 -6.23
CA SER A 654 -1.98 8.79 -5.55
C SER A 654 -0.78 8.72 -4.56
N HIS A 655 -0.27 9.85 -4.02
CA HIS A 655 1.03 9.95 -3.28
C HIS A 655 1.06 10.95 -2.07
N ASN A 656 1.68 10.57 -0.93
CA ASN A 656 1.75 11.35 0.35
C ASN A 656 3.10 12.11 0.65
N THR A 657 3.44 12.46 1.92
CA THR A 657 4.58 13.36 2.35
C THR A 657 5.32 12.96 3.69
N ILE A 658 6.47 13.58 4.04
CA ILE A 658 7.50 13.31 5.14
C ILE A 658 7.89 14.64 5.91
N ASN A 659 8.84 14.91 6.88
CA ASN A 659 9.77 14.20 7.81
C ASN A 659 10.01 14.84 9.29
N LEU A 660 10.20 14.17 10.49
CA LEU A 660 10.45 14.70 11.94
C LEU A 660 11.22 13.72 12.95
N PRO A 661 11.43 13.96 14.31
CA PRO A 661 12.33 13.21 15.26
C PRO A 661 11.72 12.26 16.36
N ASN A 662 12.51 11.32 16.95
CA ASN A 662 12.08 10.06 17.60
C ASN A 662 11.12 10.17 18.80
N ALA A 663 11.48 10.98 19.81
CA ALA A 663 10.74 11.08 21.06
C ALA A 663 9.48 11.98 20.95
N ALA A 664 9.21 12.56 19.78
CA ALA A 664 8.06 13.42 19.56
C ALA A 664 6.73 12.70 19.80
N SER A 665 5.91 13.30 20.66
CA SER A 665 4.53 12.90 20.90
C SER A 665 3.62 13.31 19.73
N GLU A 666 2.40 12.79 19.75
CA GLU A 666 1.35 13.20 18.78
C GLU A 666 0.94 14.67 18.97
N GLU A 667 1.10 15.21 20.18
CA GLU A 667 0.80 16.60 20.53
C GLU A 667 1.88 17.57 20.00
N ASP A 668 3.16 17.15 20.00
CA ASP A 668 4.26 17.87 19.34
C ASP A 668 4.04 17.92 17.81
N VAL A 669 3.64 16.79 17.20
CA VAL A 669 3.34 16.69 15.77
C VAL A 669 2.18 17.62 15.37
N ALA A 670 1.09 17.62 16.14
CA ALA A 670 -0.04 18.52 15.91
C ALA A 670 0.38 20.00 16.08
N SER A 671 1.15 20.29 17.12
CA SER A 671 1.64 21.65 17.41
C SER A 671 2.62 22.17 16.36
N ALA A 672 3.44 21.31 15.76
CA ALA A 672 4.32 21.65 14.64
C ALA A 672 3.53 22.16 13.42
N TYR A 673 2.48 21.44 13.00
CA TYR A 673 1.61 21.88 11.90
C TYR A 673 0.81 23.14 12.25
N LEU A 674 0.28 23.24 13.47
CA LEU A 674 -0.45 24.43 13.93
C LEU A 674 0.43 25.67 13.99
N LEU A 675 1.70 25.53 14.38
CA LEU A 675 2.67 26.62 14.40
C LEU A 675 3.09 27.03 12.97
N ALA A 676 3.34 26.08 12.09
CA ALA A 676 3.66 26.35 10.68
C ALA A 676 2.54 27.11 9.96
N TRP A 677 1.29 26.73 10.23
CA TRP A 677 0.12 27.43 9.71
C TRP A 677 0.00 28.86 10.26
N LYS A 678 0.17 29.05 11.58
CA LYS A 678 0.17 30.39 12.23
C LYS A 678 1.26 31.32 11.68
N LEU A 679 2.36 30.77 11.19
CA LEU A 679 3.50 31.51 10.64
C LEU A 679 3.51 31.60 9.10
N ASN A 680 2.43 31.18 8.43
CA ASN A 680 2.28 31.23 6.96
C ASN A 680 3.35 30.46 6.16
N CYS A 681 3.86 29.33 6.67
CA CYS A 681 4.77 28.47 5.91
C CYS A 681 4.14 27.98 4.58
N LEU A 682 4.96 27.88 3.54
CA LEU A 682 4.58 27.30 2.23
C LEU A 682 4.42 25.76 2.30
N GLY A 683 5.00 25.11 3.30
CA GLY A 683 4.78 23.69 3.66
C GLY A 683 5.83 23.16 4.66
N ILE A 684 5.49 22.20 5.51
CA ILE A 684 6.41 21.65 6.54
C ILE A 684 6.39 20.11 6.67
N THR A 685 7.22 19.63 7.61
CA THR A 685 7.94 18.36 7.66
C THR A 685 7.44 17.27 8.69
N VAL A 686 6.90 16.04 8.47
CA VAL A 686 6.77 14.88 9.48
C VAL A 686 6.77 13.46 8.80
N PHE A 687 7.38 12.25 9.06
CA PHE A 687 8.29 11.40 9.95
C PHE A 687 8.25 11.42 11.48
N ARG A 688 8.93 10.38 12.03
CA ARG A 688 9.60 10.38 13.33
C ARG A 688 10.97 9.67 13.20
N ASP A 689 12.06 10.18 13.78
CA ASP A 689 13.37 9.47 13.78
C ASP A 689 13.21 8.08 14.42
N GLY A 690 14.01 7.11 13.96
CA GLY A 690 13.86 5.69 14.28
C GLY A 690 12.67 4.98 13.60
N CYS A 691 11.78 5.65 12.85
CA CYS A 691 10.59 4.99 12.28
C CYS A 691 10.86 4.08 11.06
N LYS A 692 12.09 4.02 10.53
CA LYS A 692 12.49 3.10 9.44
C LYS A 692 13.85 2.42 9.72
N GLY A 693 13.88 1.50 10.68
CA GLY A 693 14.91 0.46 10.81
C GLY A 693 16.36 0.97 10.85
N ASP A 694 17.20 0.44 9.95
CA ASP A 694 18.61 0.82 9.82
C ASP A 694 18.79 2.21 9.19
N GLN A 695 19.57 3.06 9.85
CA GLN A 695 19.94 4.40 9.37
C GLN A 695 21.42 4.48 8.91
N VAL A 696 21.68 5.34 7.94
CA VAL A 696 23.02 5.56 7.35
C VAL A 696 23.92 6.43 8.24
N LEU A 697 23.31 7.27 9.07
CA LEU A 697 23.95 8.15 10.06
C LEU A 697 23.64 7.62 11.46
N ASN A 698 24.64 7.56 12.34
CA ASN A 698 24.46 7.12 13.73
C ASN A 698 25.06 8.16 14.69
N VAL A 699 24.30 8.54 15.73
CA VAL A 699 24.71 9.50 16.75
C VAL A 699 25.77 8.88 17.66
N GLY A 700 26.97 9.46 17.65
CA GLY A 700 28.08 9.05 18.51
C GLY A 700 28.76 7.72 18.17
N ILE A 701 30.02 7.61 18.59
CA ILE A 701 30.89 6.43 18.46
C ILE A 701 30.83 5.63 19.76
N GLY A 702 29.96 4.63 19.80
CA GLY A 702 30.09 3.51 20.74
C GLY A 702 29.72 3.76 22.20
N ALA A 703 28.55 4.35 22.50
CA ALA A 703 27.95 4.26 23.84
C ALA A 703 26.47 3.89 23.86
N LYS A 704 26.16 2.70 24.39
CA LYS A 704 24.84 2.39 24.94
C LYS A 704 24.88 2.59 26.45
N THR A 705 24.23 3.64 26.97
CA THR A 705 24.07 3.86 28.41
C THR A 705 22.59 3.74 28.78
N LYS A 706 22.28 2.97 29.84
CA LYS A 706 20.90 2.68 30.25
C LYS A 706 20.25 3.88 30.96
N LYS A 707 18.93 4.00 30.79
CA LYS A 707 18.01 4.41 31.85
C LYS A 707 16.84 3.42 31.88
N GLU A 708 16.20 3.30 33.03
CA GLU A 708 15.22 2.25 33.31
C GLU A 708 13.81 2.83 33.41
N GLU A 709 12.88 2.25 32.66
CA GLU A 709 11.46 2.23 33.01
C GLU A 709 10.83 0.93 32.49
N VAL A 710 9.63 0.58 32.94
CA VAL A 710 9.15 -0.82 33.01
C VAL A 710 8.89 -1.43 31.63
N ALA A 711 9.89 -2.17 31.12
CA ALA A 711 9.87 -2.72 29.77
C ALA A 711 9.12 -4.05 29.65
N ALA A 712 8.11 -4.10 28.77
CA ALA A 712 7.78 -5.33 28.05
C ALA A 712 8.96 -5.69 27.11
N PRO A 713 9.27 -6.99 26.88
CA PRO A 713 10.53 -7.39 26.25
C PRO A 713 10.55 -7.16 24.73
N THR A 714 10.95 -5.96 24.29
CA THR A 714 11.34 -5.69 22.90
C THR A 714 12.83 -5.96 22.69
N THR A 715 13.17 -6.88 21.78
CA THR A 715 14.55 -7.28 21.49
C THR A 715 15.36 -6.21 20.76
N GLY A 716 16.61 -6.04 21.16
CA GLY A 716 17.60 -5.25 20.43
C GLY A 716 18.08 -5.87 19.10
N PRO A 717 19.14 -5.29 18.48
CA PRO A 717 19.54 -5.63 17.11
C PRO A 717 19.86 -7.11 16.91
N ALA A 718 19.52 -7.62 15.72
CA ALA A 718 19.32 -9.04 15.44
C ALA A 718 20.62 -9.86 15.24
N VAL A 719 21.52 -9.84 16.22
CA VAL A 719 22.75 -10.64 16.22
C VAL A 719 22.48 -12.02 16.81
N ILE A 720 22.84 -13.09 16.08
CA ILE A 720 22.81 -14.48 16.59
C ILE A 720 23.79 -14.57 17.78
N LYS A 721 23.34 -15.10 18.92
CA LYS A 721 24.18 -15.29 20.12
C LYS A 721 25.49 -16.02 19.73
N PRO A 722 26.67 -15.39 19.92
CA PRO A 722 27.94 -16.02 19.59
C PRO A 722 28.21 -17.19 20.54
N ARG A 723 28.88 -18.24 20.04
CA ARG A 723 29.26 -19.39 20.86
C ARG A 723 30.34 -18.98 21.88
N PRO A 724 30.13 -19.24 23.19
CA PRO A 724 31.21 -19.15 24.17
C PRO A 724 32.32 -20.17 23.90
N HIS A 725 33.50 -19.95 24.48
CA HIS A 725 34.65 -20.87 24.35
C HIS A 725 34.41 -22.25 24.99
N SER A 726 33.48 -22.33 25.95
CA SER A 726 33.10 -23.55 26.67
C SER A 726 31.66 -23.44 27.16
N LEU A 727 30.93 -24.55 27.17
CA LEU A 727 29.57 -24.69 27.71
C LEU A 727 29.54 -25.90 28.65
N HIS A 728 28.61 -25.90 29.62
CA HIS A 728 28.22 -27.12 30.31
C HIS A 728 27.21 -27.89 29.44
N GLY A 729 27.02 -29.19 29.66
CA GLY A 729 26.04 -29.94 28.87
C GLY A 729 25.75 -31.35 29.38
N LEU A 730 24.48 -31.73 29.25
CA LEU A 730 23.93 -33.01 29.67
C LEU A 730 23.62 -33.87 28.44
N THR A 731 24.07 -35.13 28.43
CA THR A 731 23.83 -36.08 27.33
C THR A 731 22.91 -37.20 27.75
N TYR A 732 21.73 -37.24 27.14
CA TYR A 732 20.69 -38.24 27.36
C TYR A 732 20.80 -39.35 26.31
N ARG A 733 20.48 -40.59 26.69
CA ARG A 733 20.47 -41.76 25.79
C ARG A 733 19.05 -42.28 25.64
N MET A 734 18.47 -42.14 24.45
CA MET A 734 17.10 -42.52 24.13
C MET A 734 17.09 -43.60 23.03
N GLU A 735 16.33 -44.67 23.21
CA GLU A 735 16.15 -45.65 22.13
C GLU A 735 15.12 -45.12 21.12
N THR A 736 15.43 -45.21 19.82
CA THR A 736 14.57 -44.72 18.74
C THR A 736 14.41 -45.78 17.65
N PRO A 737 13.38 -45.70 16.78
CA PRO A 737 13.15 -46.72 15.74
C PRO A 737 14.24 -46.84 14.67
N ILE A 738 15.22 -45.93 14.67
CA ILE A 738 16.33 -45.85 13.71
C ILE A 738 17.71 -45.94 14.38
N GLY A 739 17.75 -46.41 15.63
CA GLY A 739 18.96 -46.59 16.45
C GLY A 739 18.93 -45.81 17.76
N THR A 740 19.86 -46.11 18.66
CA THR A 740 20.02 -45.39 19.94
C THR A 740 20.48 -43.96 19.67
N ALA A 741 19.68 -42.97 20.05
CA ALA A 741 20.03 -41.56 19.95
C ALA A 741 20.73 -41.07 21.22
N PHE A 742 21.84 -40.36 21.03
CA PHE A 742 22.49 -39.55 22.05
C PHE A 742 22.13 -38.09 21.78
N ILE A 743 21.50 -37.45 22.76
CA ILE A 743 20.99 -36.08 22.67
C ILE A 743 21.71 -35.26 23.73
N THR A 744 22.57 -34.35 23.30
CA THR A 744 23.33 -33.46 24.18
C THR A 744 22.70 -32.08 24.18
N VAL A 745 22.26 -31.60 25.34
CA VAL A 745 21.80 -30.23 25.55
C VAL A 745 22.91 -29.45 26.24
N ASN A 746 23.41 -28.40 25.60
CA ASN A 746 24.43 -27.51 26.16
C ASN A 746 23.78 -26.25 26.74
N GLU A 747 24.32 -25.77 27.86
CA GLU A 747 23.79 -24.69 28.68
C GLU A 747 24.76 -23.50 28.74
N THR A 748 24.18 -22.31 28.89
CA THR A 748 24.91 -21.10 29.29
C THR A 748 25.30 -21.14 30.77
N THR A 749 26.20 -20.25 31.20
CA THR A 749 26.55 -20.03 32.62
C THR A 749 25.35 -19.73 33.52
N ASP A 750 24.25 -19.29 32.92
CA ASP A 750 23.06 -18.77 33.60
C ASP A 750 21.96 -19.84 33.69
N GLY A 751 22.25 -21.08 33.26
CA GLY A 751 21.32 -22.22 33.28
C GLY A 751 20.31 -22.27 32.11
N GLU A 752 20.35 -21.31 31.18
CA GLU A 752 19.47 -21.33 30.00
C GLU A 752 20.07 -22.20 28.87
N PRO A 753 19.25 -23.02 28.17
CA PRO A 753 19.70 -23.91 27.09
C PRO A 753 20.18 -23.11 25.87
N PHE A 754 21.27 -23.56 25.26
CA PHE A 754 22.00 -22.79 24.24
C PHE A 754 22.09 -23.50 22.89
N GLU A 755 22.41 -24.78 22.87
CA GLU A 755 22.45 -25.61 21.66
C GLU A 755 22.17 -27.08 21.97
N VAL A 756 21.69 -27.81 20.96
CA VAL A 756 21.28 -29.22 21.05
C VAL A 756 21.95 -30.01 19.93
N PHE A 757 22.73 -31.03 20.28
CA PHE A 757 23.30 -32.00 19.35
C PHE A 757 22.55 -33.32 19.42
N VAL A 758 22.38 -33.98 18.28
CA VAL A 758 21.67 -35.26 18.17
C VAL A 758 22.51 -36.20 17.31
N GLN A 759 22.94 -37.33 17.88
CA GLN A 759 23.76 -38.33 17.21
C GLN A 759 23.11 -39.71 17.34
N VAL A 760 22.74 -40.32 16.21
CA VAL A 760 22.12 -41.66 16.19
C VAL A 760 23.19 -42.73 16.00
N GLY A 761 23.39 -43.58 17.01
CA GLY A 761 24.31 -44.70 16.95
C GLY A 761 23.86 -45.74 15.92
N LYS A 762 24.72 -46.01 14.92
CA LYS A 762 24.45 -46.91 13.77
C LYS A 762 23.32 -46.45 12.84
N GLY A 763 22.95 -45.16 12.85
CA GLY A 763 22.09 -44.61 11.80
C GLY A 763 22.77 -44.64 10.42
N GLY A 764 22.00 -44.81 9.35
CA GLY A 764 22.49 -44.61 7.98
C GLY A 764 22.84 -43.15 7.69
N SER A 765 23.53 -42.88 6.57
CA SER A 765 23.98 -41.54 6.15
C SER A 765 22.86 -40.50 6.25
N ASP A 766 21.70 -40.83 5.72
CA ASP A 766 20.59 -39.91 5.53
C ASP A 766 19.88 -39.66 6.87
N THR A 767 19.77 -40.68 7.71
CA THR A 767 19.32 -40.58 9.11
C THR A 767 20.25 -39.67 9.92
N MET A 768 21.57 -39.81 9.77
CA MET A 768 22.53 -38.94 10.45
C MET A 768 22.44 -37.50 9.97
N ALA A 769 22.29 -37.28 8.65
CA ALA A 769 22.11 -35.94 8.08
C ALA A 769 20.83 -35.25 8.58
N VAL A 770 19.72 -35.98 8.70
CA VAL A 770 18.45 -35.46 9.27
C VAL A 770 18.58 -35.17 10.77
N ALA A 771 19.24 -36.05 11.53
CA ALA A 771 19.50 -35.82 12.96
C ALA A 771 20.36 -34.57 13.19
N GLU A 772 21.44 -34.41 12.41
CA GLU A 772 22.30 -33.24 12.48
C GLU A 772 21.59 -31.96 12.05
N ALA A 773 20.76 -32.01 10.99
CA ALA A 773 19.95 -30.88 10.55
C ALA A 773 18.96 -30.42 11.64
N LEU A 774 18.26 -31.35 12.29
CA LEU A 774 17.37 -31.03 13.41
C LEU A 774 18.12 -30.36 14.57
N GLY A 775 19.23 -30.96 15.02
CA GLY A 775 20.07 -30.38 16.07
C GLY A 775 20.58 -28.98 15.72
N ARG A 776 21.08 -28.77 14.49
CA ARG A 776 21.54 -27.46 14.00
C ARG A 776 20.43 -26.42 13.94
N LEU A 777 19.21 -26.79 13.52
CA LEU A 777 18.07 -25.88 13.44
C LEU A 777 17.57 -25.47 14.83
N ILE A 778 17.45 -26.41 15.78
CA ILE A 778 17.10 -26.10 17.17
C ILE A 778 18.17 -25.21 17.81
N SER A 779 19.45 -25.55 17.60
CA SER A 779 20.60 -24.75 18.04
C SER A 779 20.68 -23.37 17.40
N LEU A 780 20.06 -23.15 16.24
CA LEU A 780 19.91 -21.82 15.66
C LEU A 780 18.71 -21.10 16.30
N GLY A 781 17.58 -21.78 16.48
CA GLY A 781 16.38 -21.24 17.14
C GLY A 781 16.63 -20.72 18.57
N LEU A 782 17.49 -21.39 19.35
CA LEU A 782 17.88 -20.96 20.71
C LEU A 782 18.85 -19.76 20.72
N ARG A 783 19.68 -19.62 19.67
CA ARG A 783 20.68 -18.54 19.53
C ARG A 783 20.20 -17.34 18.73
N LEU A 784 19.14 -17.46 17.95
CA LEU A 784 18.46 -16.30 17.35
C LEU A 784 17.94 -15.36 18.46
N PRO A 785 17.93 -14.04 18.23
CA PRO A 785 17.26 -13.10 19.13
C PRO A 785 15.74 -13.28 19.04
N SER A 786 15.08 -13.27 20.20
CA SER A 786 13.64 -13.49 20.33
C SER A 786 13.14 -12.88 21.66
N PRO A 787 11.90 -12.38 21.75
CA PRO A 787 11.32 -11.89 23.00
C PRO A 787 11.02 -13.01 24.02
N PHE A 788 11.10 -14.29 23.60
CA PHE A 788 10.92 -15.45 24.46
C PHE A 788 12.27 -15.98 25.00
N SER A 789 12.30 -16.50 26.23
CA SER A 789 13.49 -17.16 26.80
C SER A 789 13.94 -18.36 25.95
N ALA A 790 15.17 -18.84 26.14
CA ALA A 790 15.63 -20.05 25.47
C ALA A 790 14.85 -21.28 25.98
N GLY A 791 14.56 -21.33 27.29
CA GLY A 791 13.62 -22.30 27.86
C GLY A 791 12.26 -22.31 27.16
N ARG A 792 11.58 -21.15 27.04
CA ARG A 792 10.26 -21.09 26.39
C ARG A 792 10.31 -21.43 24.89
N ARG A 793 11.39 -21.09 24.19
CA ARG A 793 11.56 -21.51 22.79
C ARG A 793 11.79 -23.01 22.65
N LEU A 794 12.44 -23.63 23.63
CA LEU A 794 12.60 -25.08 23.68
C LEU A 794 11.25 -25.78 23.93
N GLU A 795 10.36 -25.21 24.75
CA GLU A 795 8.98 -25.68 24.90
C GLU A 795 8.20 -25.65 23.57
N GLU A 796 8.29 -24.58 22.78
CA GLU A 796 7.62 -24.56 21.47
C GLU A 796 8.24 -25.54 20.47
N VAL A 797 9.56 -25.78 20.52
CA VAL A 797 10.21 -26.86 19.76
C VAL A 797 9.67 -28.24 20.17
N ILE A 798 9.52 -28.50 21.47
CA ILE A 798 8.91 -29.74 21.99
C ILE A 798 7.47 -29.88 21.47
N ASN A 799 6.67 -28.79 21.51
CA ASN A 799 5.29 -28.78 21.00
C ASN A 799 5.20 -29.13 19.50
N GLN A 800 6.17 -28.71 18.68
CA GLN A 800 6.19 -29.05 17.25
C GLN A 800 6.70 -30.47 16.96
N LEU A 801 7.64 -30.99 17.76
CA LEU A 801 8.28 -32.30 17.50
C LEU A 801 7.55 -33.48 18.17
N SER A 802 6.80 -33.23 19.25
CA SER A 802 6.05 -34.26 19.96
C SER A 802 4.97 -34.89 19.09
N ARG A 803 4.77 -36.20 19.23
CA ARG A 803 3.77 -37.01 18.51
C ARG A 803 3.98 -37.12 16.98
N ILE A 804 5.05 -36.60 16.41
CA ILE A 804 5.44 -36.89 15.02
C ILE A 804 5.70 -38.39 14.89
N GLY A 805 4.94 -39.06 14.01
CA GLY A 805 5.03 -40.52 13.81
C GLY A 805 5.91 -40.91 12.63
N GLY A 806 6.75 -41.93 12.82
CA GLY A 806 7.39 -42.68 11.74
C GLY A 806 6.59 -43.94 11.37
N GLY A 807 6.88 -44.53 10.20
CA GLY A 807 6.23 -45.77 9.74
C GLY A 807 6.56 -47.02 10.57
N GLN A 808 7.48 -46.91 11.52
CA GLN A 808 7.89 -47.92 12.49
C GLN A 808 8.10 -47.17 13.82
N PRO A 809 7.20 -47.26 14.82
CA PRO A 809 7.46 -46.78 16.18
C PRO A 809 8.23 -47.84 16.99
N THR A 810 8.62 -47.54 18.22
CA THR A 810 9.36 -48.48 19.09
C THR A 810 8.96 -48.32 20.56
N GLY A 811 8.88 -49.43 21.30
CA GLY A 811 8.39 -49.47 22.68
C GLY A 811 6.87 -49.56 22.79
N PHE A 812 6.37 -49.72 24.01
CA PHE A 812 4.97 -50.01 24.32
C PHE A 812 4.44 -49.12 25.44
N GLY A 813 3.13 -48.88 25.47
CA GLY A 813 2.50 -48.06 26.52
C GLY A 813 2.98 -46.59 26.50
N PRO A 814 3.07 -45.91 27.66
CA PRO A 814 3.49 -44.51 27.76
C PRO A 814 4.92 -44.24 27.21
N SER A 815 5.83 -45.19 27.38
CA SER A 815 7.23 -45.12 26.92
C SER A 815 7.42 -45.42 25.43
N LYS A 816 6.35 -45.67 24.68
CA LYS A 816 6.39 -45.86 23.21
C LYS A 816 6.83 -44.58 22.51
N VAL A 817 8.01 -44.60 21.88
CA VAL A 817 8.57 -43.54 21.04
C VAL A 817 8.08 -43.69 19.60
N LEU A 818 7.58 -42.60 19.00
CA LEU A 818 6.97 -42.67 17.66
C LEU A 818 7.94 -42.38 16.50
N SER A 819 9.02 -41.65 16.74
CA SER A 819 10.04 -41.27 15.74
C SER A 819 11.28 -40.66 16.43
N LEU A 820 12.32 -40.30 15.67
CA LEU A 820 13.43 -39.50 16.20
C LEU A 820 12.99 -38.09 16.66
N PRO A 821 12.14 -37.33 15.94
CA PRO A 821 11.48 -36.14 16.47
C PRO A 821 10.74 -36.34 17.80
N ASP A 822 9.94 -37.42 17.93
CA ASP A 822 9.20 -37.69 19.18
C ASP A 822 10.14 -38.08 20.34
N ALA A 823 11.22 -38.81 20.05
CA ALA A 823 12.31 -39.06 21.02
C ALA A 823 12.96 -37.76 21.50
N LEU A 824 13.29 -36.87 20.56
CA LEU A 824 13.91 -35.58 20.84
C LEU A 824 12.98 -34.68 21.67
N ALA A 825 11.68 -34.63 21.34
CA ALA A 825 10.69 -33.91 22.13
C ALA A 825 10.60 -34.41 23.58
N ARG A 826 10.62 -35.73 23.79
CA ARG A 826 10.59 -36.34 25.14
C ARG A 826 11.82 -36.00 25.95
N THR A 827 13.01 -36.17 25.39
CA THR A 827 14.28 -35.85 26.07
C THR A 827 14.40 -34.36 26.39
N LEU A 828 13.94 -33.46 25.51
CA LEU A 828 13.95 -32.03 25.79
C LEU A 828 12.91 -31.65 26.87
N ALA A 829 11.80 -32.37 26.97
CA ALA A 829 10.82 -32.20 28.05
C ALA A 829 11.31 -32.76 29.40
N GLU A 830 12.05 -33.88 29.39
CA GLU A 830 12.77 -34.43 30.55
C GLU A 830 13.84 -33.44 31.06
N TYR A 831 14.64 -32.88 30.15
CA TYR A 831 15.62 -31.83 30.44
C TYR A 831 14.99 -30.58 31.11
N LEU A 832 13.83 -30.12 30.63
CA LEU A 832 13.10 -29.01 31.25
C LEU A 832 12.34 -29.39 32.54
N GLY A 833 12.42 -30.64 33.00
CA GLY A 833 11.72 -31.12 34.20
C GLY A 833 10.20 -31.31 34.04
N HIS A 834 9.67 -31.20 32.82
CA HIS A 834 8.24 -31.41 32.52
C HIS A 834 7.82 -32.88 32.59
N VAL A 835 8.78 -33.79 32.57
CA VAL A 835 8.60 -35.24 32.76
C VAL A 835 9.42 -35.64 33.97
N LYS A 836 8.79 -36.28 34.98
CA LYS A 836 9.56 -36.94 36.05
C LYS A 836 10.29 -38.15 35.44
N PRO A 837 11.57 -38.38 35.77
CA PRO A 837 12.19 -39.65 35.43
C PRO A 837 11.39 -40.79 36.10
N ASP A 838 10.94 -41.75 35.30
CA ASP A 838 10.41 -43.00 35.85
C ASP A 838 11.52 -43.65 36.69
N ALA A 839 11.21 -43.96 37.94
CA ALA A 839 12.19 -44.52 38.85
C ALA A 839 12.70 -45.86 38.29
N ALA A 840 14.01 -46.04 38.23
CA ALA A 840 14.61 -47.26 37.73
C ALA A 840 14.20 -48.45 38.62
N GLU A 841 13.35 -49.34 38.08
CA GLU A 841 13.03 -50.60 38.75
C GLU A 841 14.27 -51.52 38.71
N GLU A 842 15.03 -51.53 39.80
CA GLU A 842 16.01 -52.60 40.09
C GLU A 842 15.28 -53.92 40.40
N GLY A 843 14.70 -54.52 39.35
CA GLY A 843 13.76 -55.64 39.42
C GLY A 843 14.33 -56.98 38.92
N ASN A 844 15.23 -57.58 39.70
CA ASN A 844 15.65 -58.99 39.69
C ASN A 844 15.51 -59.82 38.36
N GLY A 845 16.66 -60.13 37.77
CA GLY A 845 17.08 -61.55 37.75
C GLY A 845 16.29 -62.55 36.90
N SER A 846 15.70 -62.16 35.77
CA SER A 846 15.26 -63.11 34.73
C SER A 846 15.65 -62.63 33.33
N ARG A 847 15.94 -63.56 32.41
CA ARG A 847 16.30 -63.21 31.03
C ARG A 847 15.05 -62.66 30.32
N PRO A 848 15.02 -61.40 29.85
CA PRO A 848 13.87 -60.89 29.14
C PRO A 848 13.73 -61.63 27.81
N HIS A 849 12.52 -62.15 27.53
CA HIS A 849 12.15 -62.51 26.18
C HIS A 849 12.25 -61.24 25.31
N ARG A 850 12.88 -61.33 24.12
CA ARG A 850 12.92 -60.23 23.17
C ARG A 850 11.51 -59.97 22.61
N ILE A 851 10.73 -59.15 23.31
CA ILE A 851 9.47 -58.59 22.79
C ILE A 851 9.86 -57.65 21.65
N GLY A 852 9.51 -58.04 20.43
CA GLY A 852 9.67 -57.20 19.25
C GLY A 852 8.44 -56.35 18.97
N ASP A 853 8.49 -55.59 17.89
CA ASP A 853 7.30 -54.92 17.36
C ASP A 853 6.27 -55.96 16.89
N LEU A 854 5.03 -55.51 16.71
CA LEU A 854 3.97 -56.32 16.11
C LEU A 854 4.29 -56.56 14.63
N CYS A 855 4.50 -57.82 14.24
CA CYS A 855 4.68 -58.20 12.86
C CYS A 855 3.42 -57.87 12.05
N LYS A 856 3.59 -57.17 10.92
CA LYS A 856 2.51 -56.77 10.01
C LYS A 856 1.74 -57.95 9.42
N GLU A 857 2.37 -59.12 9.29
CA GLU A 857 1.79 -60.31 8.67
C GLU A 857 1.10 -61.23 9.69
N CYS A 858 1.74 -61.54 10.83
CA CYS A 858 1.19 -62.50 11.81
C CYS A 858 0.66 -61.88 13.12
N GLY A 859 0.77 -60.57 13.30
CA GLY A 859 0.26 -59.85 14.47
C GLY A 859 0.96 -60.15 15.81
N GLN A 860 2.08 -60.89 15.82
CA GLN A 860 2.82 -61.20 17.04
C GLN A 860 3.95 -60.19 17.32
N ALA A 861 4.18 -59.90 18.61
CA ALA A 861 5.20 -58.99 19.12
C ALA A 861 6.61 -59.63 19.11
N THR A 862 7.07 -60.06 17.92
CA THR A 862 8.33 -60.76 17.70
C THR A 862 9.08 -60.26 16.46
N PHE A 863 8.72 -59.08 15.94
CA PHE A 863 9.38 -58.42 14.82
C PHE A 863 10.54 -57.57 15.34
N ILE A 864 11.78 -58.06 15.17
CA ILE A 864 12.99 -57.45 15.73
C ILE A 864 13.98 -57.06 14.63
N TYR A 865 14.81 -56.05 14.86
CA TYR A 865 15.87 -55.65 13.92
C TYR A 865 17.16 -56.44 14.19
N GLU A 866 17.61 -57.22 13.21
CA GLU A 866 18.80 -58.09 13.31
C GLU A 866 19.45 -58.22 11.93
N GLU A 867 20.79 -58.28 11.87
CA GLU A 867 21.60 -58.39 10.63
C GLU A 867 21.35 -57.31 9.55
N GLY A 868 20.63 -56.23 9.87
CA GLY A 868 20.36 -55.09 8.97
C GLY A 868 18.93 -55.00 8.42
N CYS A 869 18.04 -55.93 8.79
CA CYS A 869 16.63 -55.90 8.43
C CYS A 869 15.75 -56.12 9.67
N LYS A 870 14.45 -55.78 9.61
CA LYS A 870 13.47 -56.32 10.57
C LYS A 870 13.10 -57.74 10.16
N LYS A 871 13.03 -58.66 11.12
CA LYS A 871 12.68 -60.07 10.93
C LYS A 871 11.73 -60.53 12.04
N CYS A 872 10.67 -61.25 11.67
CA CYS A 872 9.72 -61.81 12.61
C CYS A 872 10.18 -63.19 13.07
N LEU A 873 10.46 -63.37 14.36
CA LEU A 873 10.83 -64.69 14.89
C LEU A 873 9.67 -65.71 14.86
N SER A 874 8.41 -65.26 14.87
CA SER A 874 7.24 -66.16 14.83
C SER A 874 6.85 -66.67 13.43
N CYS A 875 7.05 -65.89 12.35
CA CYS A 875 6.60 -66.27 10.99
C CYS A 875 7.68 -66.18 9.89
N GLY A 876 8.86 -65.62 10.19
CA GLY A 876 9.95 -65.47 9.22
C GLY A 876 9.89 -64.20 8.37
N TYR A 877 8.75 -63.50 8.31
CA TYR A 877 8.58 -62.23 7.55
C TYR A 877 9.74 -61.26 7.79
N ASN A 878 10.30 -60.72 6.70
CA ASN A 878 11.40 -59.77 6.73
C ASN A 878 11.10 -58.48 5.97
N GLU A 879 11.56 -57.36 6.51
CA GLU A 879 11.48 -56.02 5.94
C GLU A 879 12.90 -55.44 5.96
N CYS A 880 13.54 -55.49 4.78
CA CYS A 880 14.81 -54.88 4.43
C CYS A 880 14.51 -53.65 3.55
#